data_AF-A0A7V2ECU0-F1
#
_entry.id   AF-A0A7V2ECU0-F1
#
_cell.length_a   1.000
_cell.length_b   1.000
_cell.length_c   1.000
_cell.angle_alpha   90.00
_cell.angle_beta   90.00
_cell.angle_gamma   90.00
#
_symmetry.space_group_name_H-M   'P 1'
#
loop_
_entity.id
_entity.type
_entity.pdbx_description
1 polymer ?
#
loop_
_entity_poly.entity_id
_entity_poly.type
_entity_poly.pdbx_seq_one_letter_code
_entity_poly.pdbx_strand_id
1 'polypeptide(L)'
;MINKSFLNTVENINKLFISLSNLVNSPVDFTKIEWLDSSGNIIDVNVPSLGYIQNELKRIDENIKRLMGLENASFIKNADGTVSKIISYDLEKSLTPPTSLPFNSKFSIKNNLFFENFLNPMLVVKFDVSNFATINTNKFIVRRVILDIDTDTKKSYFNAFLLNRTDINPDEYETDLIDNGINYTFDDNTFEITPTVHKYYGDFDVINISDVEMNVNEVIIKKKKYVLNTLKYSNALNVLPNSESIKINDLVRYKNSIFKIVNVFKDENAIILDRISGYDIIPVGANVLHIYNGDLVTQYLEVPVNKDEYQIIFIKPVDKIFNVTTNKWSNGVAFYSGDLVPDFDTVSSSLNEFYRNYVLDFGKVFNGITKEDFIPAYLGIKPDAPNLNPDDFKVVQINAHKNNDALIDEIKNKISEKIKIQTELDNIKNTLEQKKLTLFTNSNLTAEERNNLNKEIQNLTKEYNVKFTNYASIVSNLSLMKQSNPDLFESPKYRIRGFFEIPKAKKSPNTRDQEVIQFIIEYRYLNKNKSSVQTQQFNFRKIDGQVITASFSNWNVIKSPIRKKVYDEKLGIFVWDTEKVEDPNVVNINQLDIPISKNESVEIRIKSISEAGYPFNPLESDYSNIITIDFPDELIQDNGISNLLENIDKELTIANLRKELDGLGLSTHLSKSTFIGDKYFAHDSNQIASGFFNNAGNQISLYDKTLEMQSQIELLTSLLEKSKVYPFITIIEENG
;
A
#
# COMPACT_ATOMS: atom_id res chain seq x y z
N MET A 1 -122.44 20.11 -51.00
CA MET A 1 -121.79 21.07 -50.09
C MET A 1 -120.66 20.35 -49.38
N ILE A 2 -119.41 20.53 -49.80
CA ILE A 2 -118.27 20.03 -49.01
C ILE A 2 -118.17 20.93 -47.78
N ASN A 3 -118.21 20.31 -46.61
CA ASN A 3 -118.34 20.98 -45.32
C ASN A 3 -117.09 21.83 -45.06
N LYS A 4 -117.24 23.16 -45.00
CA LYS A 4 -116.15 24.13 -44.81
C LYS A 4 -115.29 23.79 -43.57
N SER A 5 -115.90 23.18 -42.57
CA SER A 5 -115.22 22.65 -41.38
C SER A 5 -114.19 21.56 -41.71
N PHE A 6 -114.48 20.65 -42.63
CA PHE A 6 -113.56 19.55 -42.99
C PHE A 6 -112.34 20.08 -43.77
N LEU A 7 -112.56 21.06 -44.66
CA LEU A 7 -111.47 21.70 -45.39
C LEU A 7 -110.53 22.45 -44.43
N ASN A 8 -111.09 23.20 -43.46
CA ASN A 8 -110.31 23.87 -42.43
C ASN A 8 -109.52 22.89 -41.55
N THR A 9 -110.08 21.70 -41.23
CA THR A 9 -109.36 20.68 -40.46
C THR A 9 -108.17 20.09 -41.24
N VAL A 10 -108.35 19.79 -42.53
CA VAL A 10 -107.26 19.28 -43.39
C VAL A 10 -106.16 20.34 -43.56
N GLU A 11 -106.54 21.61 -43.72
CA GLU A 11 -105.59 22.72 -43.82
C GLU A 11 -104.84 22.94 -42.50
N ASN A 12 -105.52 22.89 -41.35
CA ASN A 12 -104.89 22.94 -40.03
C ASN A 12 -103.90 21.78 -39.80
N ILE A 13 -104.23 20.55 -40.23
CA ILE A 13 -103.32 19.40 -40.11
C ILE A 13 -102.06 19.62 -40.96
N ASN A 14 -102.20 20.11 -42.20
CA ASN A 14 -101.05 20.39 -43.06
C ASN A 14 -100.18 21.53 -42.50
N LYS A 15 -100.79 22.63 -42.05
CA LYS A 15 -100.08 23.73 -41.38
C LYS A 15 -99.39 23.27 -40.11
N LEU A 16 -100.00 22.36 -39.34
CA LEU A 16 -99.42 21.77 -38.15
C LEU A 16 -98.21 20.89 -38.49
N PHE A 17 -98.26 20.04 -39.51
CA PHE A 17 -97.11 19.23 -39.95
C PHE A 17 -95.94 20.09 -40.45
N ILE A 18 -96.21 21.14 -41.23
CA ILE A 18 -95.19 22.11 -41.66
C ILE A 18 -94.60 22.82 -40.45
N SER A 19 -95.45 23.22 -39.50
CA SER A 19 -95.00 23.90 -38.27
C SER A 19 -94.19 22.97 -37.36
N LEU A 20 -94.54 21.69 -37.23
CA LEU A 20 -93.76 20.68 -36.50
C LEU A 20 -92.39 20.44 -37.16
N SER A 21 -92.34 20.35 -38.48
CA SER A 21 -91.07 20.21 -39.21
C SER A 21 -90.18 21.43 -39.02
N ASN A 22 -90.77 22.63 -39.07
CA ASN A 22 -90.08 23.88 -38.78
C ASN A 22 -89.65 23.96 -37.31
N LEU A 23 -90.47 23.50 -36.36
CA LEU A 23 -90.14 23.51 -34.93
C LEU A 23 -88.94 22.62 -34.60
N VAL A 24 -88.76 21.51 -35.33
CA VAL A 24 -87.60 20.61 -35.14
C VAL A 24 -86.31 21.19 -35.73
N ASN A 25 -86.37 21.95 -36.84
CA ASN A 25 -85.18 22.35 -37.60
C ASN A 25 -84.89 23.87 -37.61
N SER A 26 -85.81 24.71 -37.15
CA SER A 26 -85.71 26.16 -37.27
C SER A 26 -84.63 26.75 -36.37
N PRO A 27 -83.76 27.64 -36.88
CA PRO A 27 -82.76 28.35 -36.09
C PRO A 27 -83.33 29.55 -35.33
N VAL A 28 -84.66 29.76 -35.33
CA VAL A 28 -85.32 30.93 -34.73
C VAL A 28 -85.97 30.54 -33.39
N ASP A 29 -85.89 31.41 -32.38
CA ASP A 29 -86.29 31.16 -30.98
C ASP A 29 -87.72 30.60 -30.84
N PHE A 30 -88.67 31.18 -31.58
CA PHE A 30 -90.06 30.72 -31.64
C PHE A 30 -90.49 30.46 -33.09
N THR A 31 -91.21 29.36 -33.31
CA THR A 31 -91.92 29.09 -34.56
C THR A 31 -93.41 29.36 -34.34
N LYS A 32 -94.03 30.07 -35.30
CA LYS A 32 -95.47 30.36 -35.27
C LYS A 32 -96.25 29.17 -35.81
N ILE A 33 -97.24 28.71 -35.05
CA ILE A 33 -98.25 27.76 -35.52
C ILE A 33 -99.52 28.55 -35.80
N GLU A 34 -99.88 28.65 -37.08
CA GLU A 34 -101.16 29.22 -37.50
C GLU A 34 -102.27 28.17 -37.39
N TRP A 35 -103.30 28.45 -36.60
CA TRP A 35 -104.46 27.58 -36.41
C TRP A 35 -105.76 28.30 -36.83
N LEU A 36 -106.54 27.73 -37.74
CA LEU A 36 -107.85 28.28 -38.10
C LEU A 36 -108.91 27.83 -37.09
N ASP A 37 -109.62 28.79 -36.49
CA ASP A 37 -110.77 28.51 -35.63
C ASP A 37 -112.00 28.03 -36.44
N SER A 38 -113.07 27.63 -35.74
CA SER A 38 -114.32 27.16 -36.36
C SER A 38 -115.07 28.24 -37.16
N SER A 39 -114.65 29.51 -37.06
CA SER A 39 -115.20 30.65 -37.80
C SER A 39 -114.33 31.06 -39.00
N GLY A 40 -113.14 30.47 -39.15
CA GLY A 40 -112.19 30.72 -40.23
C GLY A 40 -111.16 31.82 -39.94
N ASN A 41 -111.00 32.26 -38.69
CA ASN A 41 -109.97 33.22 -38.29
C ASN A 41 -108.68 32.50 -37.89
N ILE A 42 -107.53 33.12 -38.19
CA ILE A 42 -106.20 32.59 -37.86
C ILE A 42 -105.82 32.97 -36.42
N ILE A 43 -105.47 31.98 -35.61
CA ILE A 43 -104.89 32.12 -34.28
C ILE A 43 -103.42 31.72 -34.35
N ASP A 44 -102.53 32.63 -33.96
CA ASP A 44 -101.09 32.36 -33.88
C ASP A 44 -100.73 31.81 -32.49
N VAL A 45 -100.08 30.64 -32.45
CA VAL A 45 -99.47 30.08 -31.24
C VAL A 45 -97.95 30.03 -31.41
N ASN A 46 -97.23 30.72 -30.54
CA ASN A 46 -95.76 30.71 -30.53
C ASN A 46 -95.27 29.50 -29.72
N VAL A 47 -94.47 28.64 -30.34
CA VAL A 47 -93.85 27.49 -29.65
C VAL A 47 -92.33 27.59 -29.81
N PRO A 48 -91.54 27.35 -28.73
CA PRO A 48 -90.09 27.33 -28.82
C PRO A 48 -89.60 26.33 -29.86
N SER A 49 -88.64 26.72 -30.70
CA SER A 49 -88.02 25.80 -31.66
C SER A 49 -87.08 24.84 -30.95
N LEU A 50 -87.29 23.54 -31.12
CA LEU A 50 -86.35 22.49 -30.70
C LEU A 50 -85.00 22.63 -31.42
N GLY A 51 -85.02 23.06 -32.70
CA GLY A 51 -83.80 23.30 -33.47
C GLY A 51 -82.97 24.45 -32.91
N TYR A 52 -83.62 25.54 -32.46
CA TYR A 52 -82.93 26.66 -31.80
C TYR A 52 -82.35 26.23 -30.46
N ILE A 53 -83.14 25.54 -29.63
CA ILE A 53 -82.67 25.01 -28.34
C ILE A 53 -81.48 24.06 -28.56
N GLN A 54 -81.53 23.18 -29.56
CA GLN A 54 -80.43 22.27 -29.87
C GLN A 54 -79.17 23.03 -30.31
N ASN A 55 -79.32 24.07 -31.13
CA ASN A 55 -78.19 24.90 -31.56
C ASN A 55 -77.62 25.74 -30.42
N GLU A 56 -78.46 26.26 -29.53
CA GLU A 56 -78.04 26.96 -28.32
C GLU A 56 -77.32 26.03 -27.34
N LEU A 57 -77.83 24.82 -27.14
CA LEU A 57 -77.15 23.80 -26.33
C LEU A 57 -75.81 23.39 -26.96
N LYS A 58 -75.73 23.22 -28.29
CA LYS A 58 -74.45 22.99 -28.99
C LYS A 58 -73.49 24.16 -28.84
N ARG A 59 -73.98 25.40 -28.94
CA ARG A 59 -73.17 26.61 -28.75
C ARG A 59 -72.65 26.70 -27.32
N ILE A 60 -73.49 26.42 -26.33
CA ILE A 60 -73.10 26.38 -24.92
C ILE A 60 -72.07 25.27 -24.68
N ASP A 61 -72.30 24.07 -25.23
CA ASP A 61 -71.36 22.94 -25.17
C ASP A 61 -69.99 23.29 -25.78
N GLU A 62 -69.97 23.86 -26.99
CA GLU A 62 -68.75 24.32 -27.66
C GLU A 62 -68.05 25.45 -26.89
N ASN A 63 -68.81 26.41 -26.37
CA ASN A 63 -68.26 27.49 -25.54
C ASN A 63 -67.66 26.93 -24.25
N ILE A 64 -68.32 26.00 -23.55
CA ILE A 64 -67.76 25.34 -22.36
C ILE A 64 -66.47 24.61 -22.70
N LYS A 65 -66.43 23.84 -23.81
CA LYS A 65 -65.20 23.18 -24.27
C LYS A 65 -64.06 24.17 -24.54
N ARG A 66 -64.36 25.33 -25.15
CA ARG A 66 -63.39 26.41 -25.40
C ARG A 66 -62.93 27.13 -24.12
N LEU A 67 -63.85 27.36 -23.18
CA LEU A 67 -63.57 27.92 -21.85
C LEU A 67 -62.62 27.01 -21.05
N MET A 68 -62.76 25.69 -21.20
CA MET A 68 -61.92 24.70 -20.53
C MET A 68 -60.53 24.53 -21.17
N GLY A 69 -60.20 25.31 -22.20
CA GLY A 69 -58.86 25.30 -22.82
C GLY A 69 -58.49 23.98 -23.50
N LEU A 70 -59.47 23.17 -23.88
CA LEU A 70 -59.25 21.88 -24.55
C LEU A 70 -58.79 22.04 -26.03
N GLU A 71 -58.82 23.27 -26.55
CA GLU A 71 -58.27 23.68 -27.85
C GLU A 71 -57.25 24.81 -27.64
N ASN A 72 -56.20 24.88 -28.47
CA ASN A 72 -55.01 25.74 -28.32
C ASN A 72 -55.27 27.27 -28.24
N ALA A 73 -56.52 27.74 -28.31
CA ALA A 73 -56.87 29.13 -28.03
C ALA A 73 -58.32 29.25 -27.51
N SER A 74 -58.47 29.71 -26.27
CA SER A 74 -59.77 29.96 -25.63
C SER A 74 -60.36 31.29 -26.08
N PHE A 75 -61.28 31.25 -27.05
CA PHE A 75 -62.07 32.41 -27.46
C PHE A 75 -63.55 32.20 -27.10
N ILE A 76 -64.18 33.20 -26.50
CA ILE A 76 -65.63 33.24 -26.24
C ILE A 76 -66.28 34.11 -27.32
N LYS A 77 -67.30 33.58 -27.99
CA LYS A 77 -68.16 34.38 -28.87
C LYS A 77 -69.35 34.89 -28.06
N ASN A 78 -69.45 36.20 -27.92
CA ASN A 78 -70.53 36.89 -27.22
C ASN A 78 -71.83 36.85 -28.04
N ALA A 79 -72.96 37.11 -27.40
CA ALA A 79 -74.29 37.09 -28.04
C ALA A 79 -74.42 38.14 -29.17
N ASP A 80 -73.61 39.19 -29.14
CA ASP A 80 -73.50 40.24 -30.17
C ASP A 80 -72.59 39.85 -31.36
N GLY A 81 -72.00 38.65 -31.33
CA GLY A 81 -71.09 38.14 -32.36
C GLY A 81 -69.62 38.53 -32.19
N THR A 82 -69.27 39.33 -31.17
CA THR A 82 -67.87 39.69 -30.86
C THR A 82 -67.10 38.51 -30.24
N VAL A 83 -65.78 38.51 -30.39
CA VAL A 83 -64.91 37.42 -29.91
C VAL A 83 -63.94 37.95 -28.85
N SER A 84 -63.99 37.39 -27.64
CA SER A 84 -63.09 37.72 -26.53
C SER A 84 -62.08 36.60 -26.30
N LYS A 85 -60.78 36.93 -26.22
CA LYS A 85 -59.72 35.97 -25.90
C LYS A 85 -59.57 35.83 -24.38
N ILE A 86 -59.58 34.60 -23.88
CA ILE A 86 -59.25 34.30 -22.49
C ILE A 86 -57.74 34.06 -22.42
N ILE A 87 -57.09 34.73 -21.46
CA ILE A 87 -55.69 34.52 -21.14
C ILE A 87 -55.65 34.07 -19.68
N SER A 88 -55.30 32.81 -19.45
CA SER A 88 -54.89 32.35 -18.12
C SER A 88 -53.42 32.73 -17.92
N TYR A 89 -53.11 33.53 -16.91
CA TYR A 89 -51.75 33.77 -16.46
C TYR A 89 -51.65 33.28 -15.01
N ASP A 90 -50.61 32.50 -14.72
CA ASP A 90 -50.29 32.15 -13.35
C ASP A 90 -49.63 33.36 -12.69
N LEU A 91 -50.23 33.88 -11.63
CA LEU A 91 -49.62 34.90 -10.80
C LEU A 91 -48.51 34.27 -9.95
N GLU A 92 -47.44 35.04 -9.72
CA GLU A 92 -46.41 34.68 -8.76
C GLU A 92 -47.08 34.42 -7.39
N LYS A 93 -46.92 33.19 -6.89
CA LYS A 93 -47.47 32.82 -5.59
C LYS A 93 -46.39 33.03 -4.53
N SER A 94 -46.74 33.73 -3.45
CA SER A 94 -45.84 33.86 -2.31
C SER A 94 -45.50 32.48 -1.73
N LEU A 95 -44.24 32.08 -1.81
CA LEU A 95 -43.76 30.84 -1.20
C LEU A 95 -43.63 30.98 0.31
N THR A 96 -44.14 30.01 1.04
CA THR A 96 -43.99 29.90 2.50
C THR A 96 -42.96 28.81 2.83
N PRO A 97 -41.91 29.11 3.61
CA PRO A 97 -40.96 28.09 4.01
C PRO A 97 -41.61 27.08 4.97
N PRO A 98 -41.07 25.85 5.06
CA PRO A 98 -41.50 24.86 6.04
C PRO A 98 -41.43 25.37 7.48
N THR A 99 -42.48 25.15 8.27
CA THR A 99 -42.48 25.47 9.70
C THR A 99 -41.80 24.39 10.55
N SER A 100 -41.70 23.16 10.03
CA SER A 100 -40.92 22.08 10.64
C SER A 100 -40.30 21.21 9.55
N LEU A 101 -39.14 20.65 9.88
CA LEU A 101 -38.41 19.73 9.04
C LEU A 101 -38.28 18.40 9.78
N PRO A 102 -39.08 17.38 9.45
CA PRO A 102 -38.99 16.09 10.10
C PRO A 102 -37.62 15.47 9.80
N PHE A 103 -36.93 15.07 10.87
CA PHE A 103 -35.61 14.46 10.83
C PHE A 103 -35.60 13.20 11.68
N ASN A 104 -35.03 12.12 11.13
CA ASN A 104 -35.06 10.79 11.73
C ASN A 104 -33.70 10.31 12.22
N SER A 105 -32.69 11.19 12.29
CA SER A 105 -31.31 10.86 12.68
C SER A 105 -30.68 9.73 11.87
N LYS A 106 -31.08 9.59 10.60
CA LYS A 106 -30.52 8.60 9.68
C LYS A 106 -29.74 9.25 8.54
N PHE A 107 -28.76 8.52 8.02
CA PHE A 107 -28.05 8.87 6.80
C PHE A 107 -28.17 7.75 5.75
N SER A 108 -27.99 8.15 4.48
CA SER A 108 -27.95 7.26 3.32
C SER A 108 -26.64 7.45 2.57
N ILE A 109 -26.33 6.48 1.71
CA ILE A 109 -25.22 6.56 0.77
C ILE A 109 -25.73 6.86 -0.64
N LYS A 110 -24.98 7.70 -1.35
CA LYS A 110 -25.18 7.98 -2.77
C LYS A 110 -23.86 7.76 -3.49
N ASN A 111 -23.89 6.99 -4.58
CA ASN A 111 -22.70 6.78 -5.40
C ASN A 111 -22.25 8.11 -5.98
N ASN A 112 -21.01 8.47 -5.70
CA ASN A 112 -20.42 9.68 -6.23
C ASN A 112 -19.55 9.34 -7.44
N LEU A 113 -20.12 9.47 -8.64
CA LEU A 113 -19.42 9.20 -9.89
C LEU A 113 -18.57 10.40 -10.36
N PHE A 114 -18.66 11.55 -9.68
CA PHE A 114 -17.90 12.76 -10.00
C PHE A 114 -16.93 13.10 -8.86
N PHE A 115 -15.66 13.31 -9.21
CA PHE A 115 -14.59 13.65 -8.25
C PHE A 115 -14.79 14.97 -7.50
N GLU A 116 -15.73 15.82 -7.92
CA GLU A 116 -15.91 17.17 -7.38
C GLU A 116 -16.32 17.21 -5.89
N ASN A 117 -17.01 16.17 -5.40
CA ASN A 117 -17.49 16.15 -4.01
C ASN A 117 -16.60 15.36 -3.03
N PHE A 118 -15.39 14.96 -3.46
CA PHE A 118 -14.27 14.35 -2.68
C PHE A 118 -14.55 13.18 -1.72
N LEU A 119 -15.79 12.77 -1.50
CA LEU A 119 -16.19 11.61 -0.71
C LEU A 119 -16.78 10.53 -1.61
N ASN A 120 -16.34 9.28 -1.44
CA ASN A 120 -16.93 8.13 -2.11
C ASN A 120 -17.13 6.95 -1.13
N PRO A 121 -18.38 6.49 -0.90
CA PRO A 121 -19.64 7.09 -1.36
C PRO A 121 -19.94 8.43 -0.67
N MET A 122 -20.79 9.26 -1.29
CA MET A 122 -21.28 10.49 -0.67
C MET A 122 -22.31 10.16 0.41
N LEU A 123 -22.17 10.78 1.57
CA LEU A 123 -23.10 10.61 2.70
C LEU A 123 -24.15 11.72 2.65
N VAL A 124 -25.43 11.35 2.78
CA VAL A 124 -26.55 12.29 2.72
C VAL A 124 -27.56 12.06 3.83
N VAL A 125 -28.18 13.13 4.30
CA VAL A 125 -29.38 13.12 5.15
C VAL A 125 -30.60 13.39 4.28
N LYS A 126 -31.70 12.67 4.54
CA LYS A 126 -32.98 12.83 3.82
C LYS A 126 -33.98 13.60 4.68
N PHE A 127 -34.48 14.71 4.15
CA PHE A 127 -35.60 15.46 4.75
C PHE A 127 -36.87 15.23 3.96
N ASP A 128 -37.97 14.85 4.62
CA ASP A 128 -39.28 14.72 3.96
C ASP A 128 -39.85 16.11 3.69
N VAL A 129 -40.00 16.42 2.40
CA VAL A 129 -40.52 17.70 1.91
C VAL A 129 -41.83 17.55 1.15
N SER A 130 -42.51 16.41 1.26
CA SER A 130 -43.71 16.07 0.48
C SER A 130 -44.83 17.11 0.60
N ASN A 131 -45.00 17.72 1.79
CA ASN A 131 -46.02 18.75 2.03
C ASN A 131 -45.66 20.12 1.42
N PHE A 132 -44.41 20.32 1.02
CA PHE A 132 -43.87 21.58 0.53
C PHE A 132 -43.47 21.53 -0.94
N ALA A 133 -43.16 20.33 -1.43
CA ALA A 133 -42.92 20.07 -2.83
C ALA A 133 -44.25 20.10 -3.60
N THR A 134 -44.52 21.23 -4.23
CA THR A 134 -45.68 21.41 -5.11
C THR A 134 -45.27 21.23 -6.57
N ILE A 135 -46.24 21.23 -7.49
CA ILE A 135 -45.96 21.22 -8.94
C ILE A 135 -45.01 22.34 -9.40
N ASN A 136 -44.98 23.44 -8.64
CA ASN A 136 -44.13 24.61 -8.92
C ASN A 136 -42.88 24.68 -8.03
N THR A 137 -42.65 23.73 -7.12
CA THR A 137 -41.53 23.77 -6.17
C THR A 137 -40.78 22.44 -6.17
N ASN A 138 -39.65 22.39 -6.88
CA ASN A 138 -38.80 21.20 -6.94
C ASN A 138 -37.32 21.46 -6.55
N LYS A 139 -36.97 22.69 -6.17
CA LYS A 139 -35.64 23.03 -5.66
C LYS A 139 -35.75 23.72 -4.31
N PHE A 140 -34.76 23.49 -3.47
CA PHE A 140 -34.61 24.13 -2.17
C PHE A 140 -33.19 24.67 -2.03
N ILE A 141 -33.08 25.91 -1.55
CA ILE A 141 -31.82 26.44 -1.04
C ILE A 141 -31.67 25.90 0.37
N VAL A 142 -30.52 25.30 0.66
CA VAL A 142 -30.19 24.74 1.96
C VAL A 142 -29.02 25.52 2.52
N ARG A 143 -29.17 25.99 3.75
CA ARG A 143 -28.11 26.59 4.56
C ARG A 143 -27.72 25.60 5.63
N ARG A 144 -26.48 25.15 5.58
CA ARG A 144 -25.85 24.37 6.65
C ARG A 144 -25.02 25.32 7.49
N VAL A 145 -25.27 25.32 8.79
CA VAL A 145 -24.48 26.06 9.78
C VAL A 145 -23.63 25.04 10.52
N ILE A 146 -22.33 25.05 10.29
CA ILE A 146 -21.39 24.11 10.91
C ILE A 146 -20.77 24.82 12.12
N LEU A 147 -20.96 24.26 13.31
CA LEU A 147 -20.54 24.82 14.58
C LEU A 147 -19.15 24.32 14.98
N ASP A 148 -18.30 25.23 15.43
CA ASP A 148 -16.97 24.92 15.96
C ASP A 148 -17.04 24.62 17.47
N ILE A 149 -17.09 23.32 17.77
CA ILE A 149 -17.18 22.78 19.13
C ILE A 149 -15.83 22.18 19.54
N ASP A 150 -14.92 23.04 19.97
CA ASP A 150 -13.54 22.74 20.35
C ASP A 150 -13.36 22.38 21.85
N THR A 151 -14.36 22.65 22.69
CA THR A 151 -14.29 22.53 24.16
C THR A 151 -15.48 21.76 24.74
N ASP A 152 -15.26 21.10 25.88
CA ASP A 152 -16.30 20.32 26.58
C ASP A 152 -17.50 21.18 27.01
N THR A 153 -17.28 22.45 27.33
CA THR A 153 -18.34 23.41 27.65
C THR A 153 -19.27 23.66 26.46
N LYS A 154 -18.71 23.95 25.28
CA LYS A 154 -19.50 24.14 24.05
C LYS A 154 -20.24 22.85 23.66
N LYS A 155 -19.59 21.70 23.84
CA LYS A 155 -20.22 20.39 23.58
C LYS A 155 -21.40 20.13 24.51
N SER A 156 -21.25 20.45 25.79
CA SER A 156 -22.32 20.33 26.77
C SER A 156 -23.50 21.25 26.43
N TYR A 157 -23.23 22.48 25.99
CA TYR A 157 -24.25 23.40 25.52
C TYR A 157 -25.03 22.84 24.32
N PHE A 158 -24.32 22.39 23.27
CA PHE A 158 -24.99 21.81 22.10
C PHE A 158 -25.87 20.62 22.46
N ASN A 159 -25.34 19.69 23.25
CA ASN A 159 -26.07 18.49 23.67
C ASN A 159 -27.31 18.80 24.51
N ALA A 160 -27.25 19.84 25.36
CA ALA A 160 -28.35 20.21 26.24
C ALA A 160 -29.43 21.06 25.56
N PHE A 161 -29.05 21.95 24.64
CA PHE A 161 -29.92 23.02 24.15
C PHE A 161 -30.24 22.97 22.65
N LEU A 162 -29.46 22.23 21.85
CA LEU A 162 -29.59 22.22 20.38
C LEU A 162 -29.82 20.82 19.81
N LEU A 163 -29.14 19.79 20.31
CA LEU A 163 -29.18 18.44 19.75
C LEU A 163 -30.63 17.92 19.58
N ASN A 164 -30.94 17.47 18.36
CA ASN A 164 -32.25 16.94 17.94
C ASN A 164 -33.42 17.93 17.96
N ARG A 165 -33.16 19.23 18.13
CA ARG A 165 -34.18 20.27 17.94
C ARG A 165 -34.52 20.46 16.47
N THR A 166 -35.80 20.72 16.19
CA THR A 166 -36.36 20.92 14.84
C THR A 166 -37.10 22.26 14.71
N ASP A 167 -37.01 23.09 15.75
CA ASP A 167 -37.75 24.33 15.98
C ASP A 167 -36.82 25.54 16.10
N ILE A 168 -35.56 25.44 15.62
CA ILE A 168 -34.57 26.50 15.80
C ILE A 168 -34.93 27.68 14.91
N ASN A 169 -35.21 28.82 15.53
CA ASN A 169 -35.53 30.04 14.80
C ASN A 169 -34.24 30.68 14.25
N PRO A 170 -34.12 30.90 12.93
CA PRO A 170 -32.96 31.55 12.31
C PRO A 170 -32.66 32.96 12.84
N ASP A 171 -33.65 33.69 13.34
CA ASP A 171 -33.44 35.07 13.83
C ASP A 171 -32.90 35.11 15.29
N GLU A 172 -33.07 34.04 16.06
CA GLU A 172 -32.73 33.99 17.49
C GLU A 172 -31.41 33.24 17.75
N TYR A 173 -31.11 32.20 16.97
CA TYR A 173 -29.99 31.29 17.26
C TYR A 173 -28.59 31.92 17.09
N GLU A 174 -28.40 32.89 16.19
CA GLU A 174 -27.07 33.50 15.98
C GLU A 174 -26.61 34.26 17.22
N THR A 175 -27.55 34.93 17.90
CA THR A 175 -27.28 35.62 19.17
C THR A 175 -26.88 34.63 20.25
N ASP A 176 -27.63 33.53 20.37
CA ASP A 176 -27.36 32.47 21.34
C ASP A 176 -25.98 31.81 21.14
N LEU A 177 -25.56 31.58 19.88
CA LEU A 177 -24.25 31.02 19.57
C LEU A 177 -23.11 31.97 19.94
N ILE A 178 -23.26 33.27 19.63
CA ILE A 178 -22.28 34.31 19.94
C ILE A 178 -22.13 34.47 21.47
N ASP A 179 -23.24 34.52 22.21
CA ASP A 179 -23.25 34.66 23.67
C ASP A 179 -22.56 33.47 24.37
N ASN A 180 -22.59 32.29 23.75
CA ASN A 180 -21.91 31.09 24.24
C ASN A 180 -20.50 30.89 23.63
N GLY A 181 -20.00 31.85 22.85
CA GLY A 181 -18.65 31.83 22.26
C GLY A 181 -18.44 30.71 21.23
N ILE A 182 -19.50 30.25 20.57
CA ILE A 182 -19.46 29.20 19.55
C ILE A 182 -19.29 29.85 18.17
N ASN A 183 -18.12 29.66 17.55
CA ASN A 183 -17.90 30.08 16.17
C ASN A 183 -18.66 29.15 15.20
N TYR A 184 -19.01 29.66 14.02
CA TYR A 184 -19.73 28.86 13.02
C TYR A 184 -19.37 29.27 11.58
N THR A 185 -19.63 28.36 10.63
CA THR A 185 -19.42 28.57 9.19
C THR A 185 -20.72 28.30 8.43
N PHE A 186 -21.03 29.14 7.43
CA PHE A 186 -22.17 28.94 6.52
C PHE A 186 -21.75 28.21 5.25
N ASP A 187 -22.54 27.20 4.89
CA ASP A 187 -22.45 26.47 3.62
C ASP A 187 -23.84 26.49 2.95
N ASP A 188 -24.00 27.38 1.97
CA ASP A 188 -25.26 27.62 1.26
C ASP A 188 -25.23 26.97 -0.12
N ASN A 189 -26.10 25.99 -0.37
CA ASN A 189 -26.17 25.27 -1.64
C ASN A 189 -27.63 25.05 -2.07
N THR A 190 -27.87 24.93 -3.39
CA THR A 190 -29.20 24.62 -3.92
C THR A 190 -29.29 23.15 -4.31
N PHE A 191 -30.31 22.46 -3.81
CA PHE A 191 -30.55 21.05 -4.09
C PHE A 191 -31.92 20.85 -4.73
N GLU A 192 -31.99 19.93 -5.68
CA GLU A 192 -33.26 19.50 -6.28
C GLU A 192 -33.83 18.30 -5.51
N ILE A 193 -35.16 18.24 -5.38
CA ILE A 193 -35.81 17.06 -4.81
C ILE A 193 -35.68 15.87 -5.74
N THR A 194 -35.69 14.66 -5.17
CA THR A 194 -35.67 13.45 -5.99
C THR A 194 -36.96 13.29 -6.80
N PRO A 195 -36.89 12.86 -8.07
CA PRO A 195 -38.09 12.54 -8.85
C PRO A 195 -38.92 11.46 -8.14
N THR A 196 -40.23 11.69 -8.04
CA THR A 196 -41.17 10.74 -7.43
C THR A 196 -42.18 10.23 -8.44
N VAL A 197 -42.84 9.12 -8.10
CA VAL A 197 -43.92 8.50 -8.87
C VAL A 197 -45.24 8.60 -8.10
N HIS A 198 -46.34 8.40 -8.82
CA HIS A 198 -47.64 8.23 -8.16
C HIS A 198 -47.63 6.96 -7.31
N LYS A 199 -48.19 7.06 -6.10
CA LYS A 199 -48.28 5.96 -5.16
C LYS A 199 -49.16 4.82 -5.69
N TYR A 200 -50.22 5.16 -6.41
CA TYR A 200 -51.16 4.20 -6.98
C TYR A 200 -51.14 4.28 -8.50
N TYR A 201 -51.12 3.11 -9.14
CA TYR A 201 -51.13 2.99 -10.60
C TYR A 201 -51.90 1.75 -11.03
N GLY A 202 -52.55 1.82 -12.19
CA GLY A 202 -53.39 0.76 -12.71
C GLY A 202 -54.40 1.29 -13.72
N ASP A 203 -54.66 0.47 -14.72
CA ASP A 203 -55.54 0.77 -15.84
C ASP A 203 -56.74 -0.19 -15.80
N PHE A 204 -57.91 0.31 -16.17
CA PHE A 204 -59.15 -0.45 -16.21
C PHE A 204 -59.76 -0.40 -17.61
N ASP A 205 -60.11 -1.57 -18.13
CA ASP A 205 -60.89 -1.68 -19.34
C ASP A 205 -62.36 -1.44 -18.99
N VAL A 206 -63.06 -0.67 -19.82
CA VAL A 206 -64.51 -0.50 -19.72
C VAL A 206 -65.15 -1.49 -20.68
N ILE A 207 -65.72 -2.57 -20.16
CA ILE A 207 -66.34 -3.67 -20.93
C ILE A 207 -67.74 -3.26 -21.41
N ASN A 208 -68.52 -2.64 -20.53
CA ASN A 208 -69.89 -2.27 -20.84
C ASN A 208 -70.33 -1.03 -20.05
N ILE A 209 -71.29 -0.28 -20.60
CA ILE A 209 -71.91 0.88 -19.97
C ILE A 209 -73.42 0.68 -20.01
N SER A 210 -74.08 0.68 -18.86
CA SER A 210 -75.53 0.58 -18.74
C SER A 210 -76.10 1.70 -17.88
N ASP A 211 -77.36 2.07 -18.09
CA ASP A 211 -78.05 3.02 -17.24
C ASP A 211 -78.69 2.29 -16.05
N VAL A 212 -78.51 2.84 -14.85
CA VAL A 212 -79.10 2.35 -13.60
C VAL A 212 -79.88 3.47 -12.94
N GLU A 213 -81.10 3.16 -12.54
CA GLU A 213 -81.95 4.05 -11.76
C GLU A 213 -81.54 3.97 -10.28
N MET A 214 -81.17 5.11 -9.70
CA MET A 214 -80.89 5.24 -8.28
C MET A 214 -81.88 6.19 -7.65
N ASN A 215 -82.37 5.80 -6.47
CA ASN A 215 -83.31 6.59 -5.70
C ASN A 215 -82.50 7.50 -4.75
N VAL A 216 -82.52 8.81 -5.00
CA VAL A 216 -81.83 9.80 -4.16
C VAL A 216 -82.87 10.82 -3.70
N ASN A 217 -83.21 10.81 -2.42
CA ASN A 217 -84.18 11.72 -1.80
C ASN A 217 -85.53 11.80 -2.56
N GLU A 218 -86.18 10.65 -2.77
CA GLU A 218 -87.49 10.52 -3.44
C GLU A 218 -87.54 10.92 -4.93
N VAL A 219 -86.38 11.17 -5.55
CA VAL A 219 -86.24 11.40 -6.99
C VAL A 219 -85.45 10.25 -7.63
N ILE A 220 -86.01 9.66 -8.69
CA ILE A 220 -85.34 8.62 -9.49
C ILE A 220 -84.37 9.31 -10.46
N ILE A 221 -83.08 9.10 -10.26
CA ILE A 221 -82.01 9.65 -11.11
C ILE A 221 -81.36 8.49 -11.87
N LYS A 222 -81.24 8.62 -13.20
CA LYS A 222 -80.49 7.67 -14.03
C LYS A 222 -79.00 8.01 -13.99
N LYS A 223 -78.16 7.07 -13.55
CA LYS A 223 -76.69 7.18 -13.62
C LYS A 223 -76.12 6.04 -14.46
N LYS A 224 -74.95 6.28 -15.05
CA LYS A 224 -74.21 5.28 -15.82
C LYS A 224 -73.44 4.35 -14.89
N LYS A 225 -73.63 3.04 -15.06
CA LYS A 225 -72.86 1.96 -14.47
C LYS A 225 -71.82 1.49 -15.50
N TYR A 226 -70.57 1.47 -15.08
CA TYR A 226 -69.43 1.06 -15.90
C TYR A 226 -68.96 -0.31 -15.42
N VAL A 227 -69.06 -1.35 -16.26
CA VAL A 227 -68.54 -2.69 -15.98
C VAL A 227 -67.08 -2.75 -16.41
N LEU A 228 -66.20 -3.14 -15.49
CA LEU A 228 -64.75 -3.16 -15.66
C LEU A 228 -64.22 -4.59 -15.79
N ASN A 229 -63.03 -4.75 -16.38
CA ASN A 229 -62.30 -6.02 -16.40
C ASN A 229 -61.83 -6.47 -15.01
N THR A 230 -61.44 -5.52 -14.16
CA THR A 230 -60.96 -5.76 -12.80
C THR A 230 -61.28 -4.56 -11.91
N LEU A 231 -61.39 -4.80 -10.61
CA LEU A 231 -61.45 -3.74 -9.60
C LEU A 231 -60.11 -3.55 -8.88
N LYS A 232 -59.06 -4.27 -9.28
CA LYS A 232 -57.75 -4.25 -8.63
C LYS A 232 -56.77 -3.29 -9.30
N TYR A 233 -55.94 -2.65 -8.48
CA TYR A 233 -54.84 -1.78 -8.94
C TYR A 233 -53.61 -1.96 -8.04
N SER A 234 -52.49 -1.37 -8.43
CA SER A 234 -51.20 -1.56 -7.77
C SER A 234 -50.81 -0.35 -6.92
N ASN A 235 -50.07 -0.62 -5.85
CA ASN A 235 -49.41 0.38 -5.02
C ASN A 235 -47.90 0.27 -5.25
N ALA A 236 -47.25 1.37 -5.62
CA ALA A 236 -45.82 1.45 -5.93
C ALA A 236 -44.91 1.07 -4.76
N LEU A 237 -45.43 1.10 -3.53
CA LEU A 237 -44.70 0.68 -2.32
C LEU A 237 -44.82 -0.82 -2.03
N ASN A 238 -45.72 -1.54 -2.73
CA ASN A 238 -45.93 -2.97 -2.53
C ASN A 238 -45.20 -3.77 -3.63
N VAL A 239 -44.57 -4.88 -3.25
CA VAL A 239 -43.85 -5.76 -4.18
C VAL A 239 -44.80 -6.50 -5.13
N LEU A 240 -46.04 -6.78 -4.70
CA LEU A 240 -47.02 -7.51 -5.49
C LEU A 240 -47.92 -6.55 -6.30
N PRO A 241 -48.01 -6.73 -7.63
CA PRO A 241 -48.96 -5.98 -8.44
C PRO A 241 -50.40 -6.37 -8.08
N ASN A 242 -51.35 -5.46 -8.34
CA ASN A 242 -52.78 -5.64 -8.06
C ASN A 242 -53.07 -5.92 -6.56
N SER A 243 -52.29 -5.30 -5.68
CA SER A 243 -52.40 -5.44 -4.22
C SER A 243 -53.56 -4.67 -3.61
N GLU A 244 -54.12 -3.70 -4.30
CA GLU A 244 -55.24 -2.87 -3.83
C GLU A 244 -56.52 -3.13 -4.63
N SER A 245 -57.64 -2.66 -4.12
CA SER A 245 -58.94 -2.72 -4.82
C SER A 245 -59.67 -1.39 -4.69
N ILE A 246 -60.43 -1.04 -5.74
CA ILE A 246 -61.25 0.16 -5.84
C ILE A 246 -62.17 0.28 -4.62
N LYS A 247 -62.19 1.47 -4.02
CA LYS A 247 -63.04 1.86 -2.89
C LYS A 247 -63.95 3.03 -3.28
N ILE A 248 -65.04 3.20 -2.55
CA ILE A 248 -65.88 4.39 -2.67
C ILE A 248 -65.04 5.61 -2.29
N ASN A 249 -65.21 6.70 -3.03
CA ASN A 249 -64.43 7.95 -3.01
C ASN A 249 -63.05 7.90 -3.69
N ASP A 250 -62.60 6.75 -4.20
CA ASP A 250 -61.43 6.73 -5.08
C ASP A 250 -61.69 7.59 -6.33
N LEU A 251 -60.61 8.12 -6.89
CA LEU A 251 -60.62 8.99 -8.05
C LEU A 251 -60.03 8.23 -9.25
N VAL A 252 -60.72 8.31 -10.38
CA VAL A 252 -60.24 7.77 -11.66
C VAL A 252 -60.19 8.86 -12.71
N ARG A 253 -59.27 8.72 -13.65
CA ARG A 253 -59.02 9.68 -14.71
C ARG A 253 -59.26 9.04 -16.06
N TYR A 254 -59.91 9.78 -16.95
CA TYR A 254 -59.92 9.53 -18.38
C TYR A 254 -59.51 10.82 -19.10
N LYS A 255 -58.43 10.77 -19.89
CA LYS A 255 -57.86 11.95 -20.57
C LYS A 255 -57.68 13.14 -19.63
N ASN A 256 -58.46 14.22 -19.76
CA ASN A 256 -58.35 15.43 -18.94
C ASN A 256 -59.46 15.51 -17.88
N SER A 257 -60.22 14.43 -17.71
CA SER A 257 -61.39 14.37 -16.84
C SER A 257 -61.17 13.46 -15.65
N ILE A 258 -61.58 13.95 -14.48
CA ILE A 258 -61.46 13.27 -13.20
C ILE A 258 -62.87 12.93 -12.71
N PHE A 259 -63.04 11.67 -12.31
CA PHE A 259 -64.29 11.12 -11.82
C PHE A 259 -64.10 10.53 -10.43
N LYS A 260 -65.10 10.72 -9.59
CA LYS A 260 -65.22 10.12 -8.26
C LYS A 260 -66.00 8.83 -8.34
N ILE A 261 -65.52 7.79 -7.68
CA ILE A 261 -66.26 6.55 -7.51
C ILE A 261 -67.30 6.74 -6.40
N VAL A 262 -68.57 6.67 -6.78
CA VAL A 262 -69.72 6.85 -5.87
C VAL A 262 -70.19 5.51 -5.33
N ASN A 263 -70.12 4.47 -6.15
CA ASN A 263 -70.56 3.13 -5.77
C ASN A 263 -69.74 2.06 -6.48
N VAL A 264 -69.60 0.89 -5.85
CA VAL A 264 -68.80 -0.26 -6.31
C VAL A 264 -69.61 -1.55 -6.12
N PHE A 265 -69.90 -2.22 -7.22
CA PHE A 265 -70.55 -3.53 -7.27
C PHE A 265 -69.49 -4.62 -7.46
N LYS A 266 -69.05 -5.23 -6.37
CA LYS A 266 -67.94 -6.20 -6.38
C LYS A 266 -68.25 -7.47 -7.17
N ASP A 267 -69.48 -7.95 -7.11
CA ASP A 267 -69.89 -9.20 -7.78
C ASP A 267 -69.99 -9.05 -9.31
N GLU A 268 -70.15 -7.82 -9.78
CA GLU A 268 -70.32 -7.49 -11.21
C GLU A 268 -69.09 -6.76 -11.79
N ASN A 269 -68.02 -6.56 -10.99
CA ASN A 269 -66.89 -5.70 -11.33
C ASN A 269 -67.31 -4.33 -11.90
N ALA A 270 -68.32 -3.72 -11.31
CA ALA A 270 -68.91 -2.50 -11.87
C ALA A 270 -68.83 -1.33 -10.91
N ILE A 271 -68.75 -0.11 -11.45
CA ILE A 271 -68.66 1.13 -10.67
C ILE A 271 -69.63 2.19 -11.20
N ILE A 272 -70.03 3.10 -10.33
CA ILE A 272 -70.74 4.33 -10.69
C ILE A 272 -69.83 5.51 -10.42
N LEU A 273 -69.72 6.38 -11.43
CA LEU A 273 -68.83 7.53 -11.44
C LEU A 273 -69.61 8.84 -11.44
N ASP A 274 -69.18 9.78 -10.61
CA ASP A 274 -69.57 11.18 -10.69
C ASP A 274 -68.40 11.99 -11.23
N ARG A 275 -68.64 12.80 -12.27
CA ARG A 275 -67.62 13.67 -12.82
C ARG A 275 -67.33 14.82 -11.85
N ILE A 276 -66.07 14.98 -11.47
CA ILE A 276 -65.61 16.11 -10.65
C ILE A 276 -65.04 17.22 -11.54
N SER A 277 -64.26 16.85 -12.56
CA SER A 277 -63.57 17.82 -13.42
C SER A 277 -63.40 17.26 -14.84
N GLY A 278 -63.23 18.15 -15.82
CA GLY A 278 -63.07 17.82 -17.24
C GLY A 278 -64.38 17.62 -18.00
N TYR A 279 -64.30 17.32 -19.29
CA TYR A 279 -65.47 17.20 -20.17
C TYR A 279 -65.58 15.86 -20.92
N ASP A 280 -64.57 15.00 -20.83
CA ASP A 280 -64.42 13.79 -21.62
C ASP A 280 -65.49 12.73 -21.31
N ILE A 281 -66.05 12.15 -22.36
CA ILE A 281 -67.03 11.05 -22.25
C ILE A 281 -66.25 9.73 -22.24
N ILE A 282 -66.50 8.89 -21.23
CA ILE A 282 -65.86 7.58 -21.07
C ILE A 282 -66.43 6.59 -22.11
N PRO A 283 -65.61 6.07 -23.05
CA PRO A 283 -66.03 5.04 -24.01
C PRO A 283 -65.89 3.61 -23.45
N VAL A 284 -66.44 2.63 -24.16
CA VAL A 284 -66.11 1.21 -24.00
C VAL A 284 -64.78 0.92 -24.71
N GLY A 285 -63.86 0.21 -24.07
CA GLY A 285 -62.54 -0.09 -24.63
C GLY A 285 -61.51 -0.52 -23.58
N ALA A 286 -60.31 -0.85 -24.05
CA ALA A 286 -59.19 -1.24 -23.20
C ALA A 286 -58.42 -0.03 -22.64
N ASN A 287 -57.91 -0.13 -21.41
CA ASN A 287 -57.13 0.89 -20.69
C ASN A 287 -57.78 2.28 -20.75
N VAL A 288 -59.09 2.35 -20.53
CA VAL A 288 -59.85 3.60 -20.64
C VAL A 288 -59.77 4.39 -19.34
N LEU A 289 -59.91 3.75 -18.19
CA LEU A 289 -59.86 4.45 -16.89
C LEU A 289 -58.53 4.20 -16.22
N HIS A 290 -57.93 5.23 -15.64
CA HIS A 290 -56.69 5.14 -14.88
C HIS A 290 -56.97 5.52 -13.42
N ILE A 291 -56.41 4.80 -12.45
CA ILE A 291 -56.51 5.22 -11.04
C ILE A 291 -55.76 6.56 -10.86
N TYR A 292 -56.36 7.52 -10.16
CA TYR A 292 -55.83 8.87 -9.97
C TYR A 292 -56.10 9.37 -8.56
N ASN A 293 -55.54 8.71 -7.55
CA ASN A 293 -55.77 9.09 -6.15
C ASN A 293 -54.90 10.26 -5.64
N GLY A 294 -54.19 10.98 -6.51
CA GLY A 294 -53.44 12.21 -6.17
C GLY A 294 -52.23 12.04 -5.24
N ASP A 295 -52.09 10.90 -4.56
CA ASP A 295 -50.98 10.62 -3.66
C ASP A 295 -49.69 10.34 -4.43
N LEU A 296 -48.67 11.15 -4.18
CA LEU A 296 -47.29 10.88 -4.60
C LEU A 296 -46.58 10.04 -3.55
N VAL A 297 -45.57 9.26 -3.98
CA VAL A 297 -44.61 8.68 -3.03
C VAL A 297 -43.83 9.82 -2.36
N THR A 298 -43.54 9.67 -1.07
CA THR A 298 -42.82 10.64 -0.24
C THR A 298 -41.59 11.19 -0.96
N GLN A 299 -41.50 12.52 -1.03
CA GLN A 299 -40.40 13.24 -1.68
C GLN A 299 -39.35 13.64 -0.64
N TYR A 300 -38.10 13.33 -0.95
CA TYR A 300 -36.97 13.64 -0.07
C TYR A 300 -36.06 14.70 -0.69
N LEU A 301 -35.62 15.62 0.16
CA LEU A 301 -34.48 16.48 -0.10
C LEU A 301 -33.23 15.81 0.48
N GLU A 302 -32.26 15.49 -0.37
CA GLU A 302 -31.00 14.85 0.02
C GLU A 302 -29.91 15.90 0.23
N VAL A 303 -29.49 16.10 1.48
CA VAL A 303 -28.46 17.07 1.84
C VAL A 303 -27.16 16.35 2.20
N PRO A 304 -26.02 16.64 1.53
CA PRO A 304 -24.73 16.06 1.87
C PRO A 304 -24.30 16.40 3.30
N VAL A 305 -23.67 15.45 3.98
CA VAL A 305 -23.11 15.63 5.34
C VAL A 305 -21.72 15.02 5.42
N ASN A 306 -20.84 15.59 6.24
CA ASN A 306 -19.53 15.04 6.51
C ASN A 306 -19.50 14.37 7.89
N LYS A 307 -18.38 13.71 8.19
CA LYS A 307 -18.12 13.10 9.49
C LYS A 307 -17.86 14.17 10.56
N ASP A 308 -18.31 13.92 11.79
CA ASP A 308 -17.97 14.70 13.00
C ASP A 308 -18.38 16.18 12.96
N GLU A 309 -19.50 16.50 12.31
CA GLU A 309 -20.01 17.86 12.20
C GLU A 309 -21.16 18.10 13.18
N TYR A 310 -21.03 19.12 14.03
CA TYR A 310 -22.15 19.70 14.75
C TYR A 310 -22.82 20.73 13.83
N GLN A 311 -24.06 20.48 13.41
CA GLN A 311 -24.67 21.31 12.38
C GLN A 311 -26.14 21.62 12.59
N ILE A 312 -26.56 22.76 12.05
CA ILE A 312 -27.94 23.22 11.97
C ILE A 312 -28.30 23.39 10.49
N ILE A 313 -29.41 22.81 10.05
CA ILE A 313 -29.85 22.87 8.66
C ILE A 313 -31.14 23.66 8.53
N PHE A 314 -31.13 24.65 7.63
CA PHE A 314 -32.28 25.47 7.26
C PHE A 314 -32.56 25.32 5.76
N ILE A 315 -33.83 25.39 5.35
CA ILE A 315 -34.19 25.30 3.93
C ILE A 315 -35.15 26.41 3.48
N LYS A 316 -35.09 26.75 2.19
CA LYS A 316 -35.96 27.71 1.51
C LYS A 316 -36.46 27.14 0.19
N PRO A 317 -37.78 27.09 -0.08
CA PRO A 317 -38.30 26.66 -1.37
C PRO A 317 -37.93 27.65 -2.48
N VAL A 318 -37.77 27.14 -3.70
CA VAL A 318 -37.57 27.94 -4.93
C VAL A 318 -38.67 27.61 -5.93
N ASP A 319 -39.27 28.65 -6.49
CA ASP A 319 -40.29 28.51 -7.52
C ASP A 319 -39.64 28.12 -8.86
N LYS A 320 -40.14 27.06 -9.49
CA LYS A 320 -39.60 26.52 -10.74
C LYS A 320 -39.86 27.42 -11.94
N ILE A 321 -40.98 28.16 -11.95
CA ILE A 321 -41.44 28.96 -13.08
C ILE A 321 -40.73 30.33 -13.09
N PHE A 322 -40.72 31.00 -11.95
CA PHE A 322 -40.18 32.36 -11.81
C PHE A 322 -38.76 32.39 -11.23
N ASN A 323 -38.23 31.27 -10.74
CA ASN A 323 -36.91 31.17 -10.09
C ASN A 323 -36.74 32.15 -8.91
N VAL A 324 -37.84 32.37 -8.17
CA VAL A 324 -37.90 33.24 -6.99
C VAL A 324 -37.94 32.39 -5.72
N THR A 325 -37.44 32.94 -4.61
CA THR A 325 -37.45 32.32 -3.29
C THR A 325 -38.01 33.27 -2.24
N THR A 326 -38.23 32.77 -1.03
CA THR A 326 -38.70 33.56 0.11
C THR A 326 -37.53 34.16 0.90
N ASN A 327 -37.76 35.32 1.50
CA ASN A 327 -36.75 36.00 2.33
C ASN A 327 -36.52 35.27 3.67
N LYS A 328 -37.51 34.54 4.17
CA LYS A 328 -37.45 33.84 5.47
C LYS A 328 -36.99 32.40 5.33
N TRP A 329 -36.12 31.94 6.22
CA TRP A 329 -35.73 30.54 6.30
C TRP A 329 -36.81 29.71 7.00
N SER A 330 -36.78 28.38 6.81
CA SER A 330 -37.52 27.45 7.66
C SER A 330 -37.03 27.50 9.10
N ASN A 331 -37.74 26.85 10.02
CA ASN A 331 -37.11 26.45 11.27
C ASN A 331 -35.99 25.44 11.00
N GLY A 332 -34.93 25.53 11.79
CA GLY A 332 -33.72 24.74 11.64
C GLY A 332 -33.76 23.41 12.37
N VAL A 333 -33.05 22.42 11.83
CA VAL A 333 -32.81 21.13 12.48
C VAL A 333 -31.36 21.03 12.91
N ALA A 334 -31.12 20.85 14.21
CA ALA A 334 -29.79 20.65 14.74
C ALA A 334 -29.52 19.18 15.05
N PHE A 335 -28.37 18.70 14.59
CA PHE A 335 -27.91 17.34 14.86
C PHE A 335 -26.39 17.27 14.77
N TYR A 336 -25.84 16.23 15.40
CA TYR A 336 -24.44 15.87 15.25
C TYR A 336 -24.34 14.72 14.26
N SER A 337 -23.57 14.92 13.19
CA SER A 337 -23.49 13.95 12.09
C SER A 337 -22.87 12.63 12.51
N GLY A 338 -22.02 12.65 13.55
CA GLY A 338 -21.37 11.45 14.06
C GLY A 338 -22.33 10.41 14.63
N ASP A 339 -23.46 10.84 15.19
CA ASP A 339 -24.47 9.97 15.83
C ASP A 339 -25.51 9.41 14.85
N LEU A 340 -25.43 9.76 13.56
CA LEU A 340 -26.39 9.28 12.57
C LEU A 340 -26.24 7.79 12.34
N VAL A 341 -27.36 7.10 12.16
CA VAL A 341 -27.39 5.66 11.85
C VAL A 341 -27.76 5.41 10.38
N PRO A 342 -27.26 4.34 9.74
CA PRO A 342 -27.57 4.06 8.34
C PRO A 342 -29.05 3.72 8.14
N ASP A 343 -29.65 4.18 7.04
CA ASP A 343 -31.03 3.81 6.65
C ASP A 343 -31.12 2.52 5.83
N PHE A 344 -29.99 1.94 5.44
CA PHE A 344 -29.87 0.77 4.57
C PHE A 344 -29.32 -0.49 5.27
N ASP A 345 -28.89 -0.38 6.53
CA ASP A 345 -28.32 -1.48 7.30
C ASP A 345 -29.10 -1.72 8.60
N THR A 346 -29.21 -2.99 8.98
CA THR A 346 -29.78 -3.43 10.26
C THR A 346 -28.75 -3.43 11.40
N VAL A 347 -27.46 -3.33 11.07
CA VAL A 347 -26.37 -3.20 12.05
C VAL A 347 -26.21 -1.72 12.42
N SER A 348 -26.50 -1.39 13.68
CA SER A 348 -26.47 -0.04 14.25
C SER A 348 -25.05 0.52 14.42
N SER A 349 -24.28 0.62 13.34
CA SER A 349 -23.02 1.38 13.34
C SER A 349 -23.31 2.87 13.15
N SER A 350 -22.61 3.71 13.91
CA SER A 350 -22.71 5.18 13.74
C SER A 350 -22.08 5.61 12.41
N LEU A 351 -22.48 6.77 11.88
CA LEU A 351 -21.87 7.37 10.68
C LEU A 351 -20.37 7.49 10.84
N ASN A 352 -19.92 7.84 12.05
CA ASN A 352 -18.51 7.92 12.39
C ASN A 352 -17.75 6.60 12.19
N GLU A 353 -18.38 5.48 12.53
CA GLU A 353 -17.83 4.14 12.33
C GLU A 353 -17.85 3.73 10.86
N PHE A 354 -18.99 3.95 10.19
CA PHE A 354 -19.13 3.70 8.76
C PHE A 354 -18.09 4.46 7.94
N TYR A 355 -17.88 5.75 8.24
CA TYR A 355 -16.91 6.59 7.56
C TYR A 355 -15.48 6.04 7.67
N ARG A 356 -15.07 5.59 8.85
CA ARG A 356 -13.71 5.05 9.06
C ARG A 356 -13.47 3.77 8.26
N ASN A 357 -14.49 2.93 8.15
CA ASN A 357 -14.34 1.60 7.59
C ASN A 357 -14.58 1.55 6.07
N TYR A 358 -15.43 2.44 5.55
CA TYR A 358 -15.99 2.30 4.19
C TYR A 358 -15.94 3.55 3.32
N VAL A 359 -15.61 4.74 3.87
CA VAL A 359 -15.58 5.98 3.08
C VAL A 359 -14.14 6.36 2.76
N LEU A 360 -13.86 6.53 1.47
CA LEU A 360 -12.61 7.12 1.01
C LEU A 360 -12.78 8.64 0.89
N ASP A 361 -11.97 9.35 1.66
CA ASP A 361 -11.91 10.81 1.69
C ASP A 361 -10.75 11.30 0.82
N PHE A 362 -11.03 11.61 -0.43
CA PHE A 362 -10.03 12.07 -1.39
C PHE A 362 -9.42 13.42 -0.98
N GLY A 363 -10.17 14.28 -0.28
CA GLY A 363 -9.65 15.56 0.22
C GLY A 363 -8.52 15.37 1.22
N LYS A 364 -8.67 14.44 2.17
CA LYS A 364 -7.59 14.09 3.10
C LYS A 364 -6.40 13.43 2.40
N VAL A 365 -6.65 12.59 1.39
CA VAL A 365 -5.58 12.00 0.58
C VAL A 365 -4.79 13.10 -0.15
N PHE A 366 -5.47 14.05 -0.80
CA PHE A 366 -4.80 15.18 -1.47
C PHE A 366 -4.07 16.09 -0.48
N ASN A 367 -4.64 16.36 0.69
CA ASN A 367 -3.94 17.10 1.75
C ASN A 367 -2.69 16.35 2.22
N GLY A 368 -2.76 15.02 2.37
CA GLY A 368 -1.61 14.18 2.70
C GLY A 368 -0.53 14.26 1.62
N ILE A 369 -0.91 14.11 0.35
CA ILE A 369 0.00 14.24 -0.81
C ILE A 369 0.63 15.64 -0.87
N THR A 370 -0.14 16.68 -0.55
CA THR A 370 0.34 18.07 -0.51
C THR A 370 1.33 18.28 0.62
N LYS A 371 1.06 17.73 1.82
CA LYS A 371 1.99 17.80 2.96
C LYS A 371 3.25 16.97 2.75
N GLU A 372 3.14 15.85 2.04
CA GLU A 372 4.27 15.03 1.58
C GLU A 372 5.04 15.66 0.42
N ASP A 373 4.50 16.74 -0.15
CA ASP A 373 5.08 17.51 -1.25
C ASP A 373 5.53 16.64 -2.43
N PHE A 374 4.61 15.76 -2.85
CA PHE A 374 4.86 14.78 -3.90
C PHE A 374 4.93 15.42 -5.29
N ILE A 375 5.96 15.08 -6.06
CA ILE A 375 6.16 15.54 -7.44
C ILE A 375 5.90 14.37 -8.40
N PRO A 376 4.89 14.44 -9.28
CA PRO A 376 4.66 13.42 -10.29
C PRO A 376 5.81 13.32 -11.31
N ALA A 377 6.10 12.11 -11.80
CA ALA A 377 7.16 11.86 -12.79
C ALA A 377 7.02 12.71 -14.07
N TYR A 378 5.79 12.98 -14.51
CA TYR A 378 5.48 13.80 -15.69
C TYR A 378 5.95 15.26 -15.54
N LEU A 379 5.98 15.79 -14.32
CA LEU A 379 6.48 17.13 -14.00
C LEU A 379 7.96 17.11 -13.55
N GLY A 380 8.56 15.92 -13.55
CA GLY A 380 9.94 15.71 -13.14
C GLY A 380 10.95 16.16 -14.19
N ILE A 381 12.12 16.58 -13.72
CA ILE A 381 13.29 16.88 -14.54
C ILE A 381 14.32 15.78 -14.28
N LYS A 382 14.98 15.32 -15.36
CA LYS A 382 16.04 14.32 -15.26
C LYS A 382 17.14 14.82 -14.31
N PRO A 383 17.47 14.06 -13.24
CA PRO A 383 18.53 14.46 -12.31
C PRO A 383 19.91 14.38 -12.99
N ASP A 384 20.87 15.14 -12.45
CA ASP A 384 22.27 15.01 -12.85
C ASP A 384 22.89 13.73 -12.27
N ALA A 385 23.80 13.12 -13.03
CA ALA A 385 24.61 12.01 -12.56
C ALA A 385 25.69 12.54 -11.57
N PRO A 386 26.10 11.75 -10.56
CA PRO A 386 27.20 12.13 -9.69
C PRO A 386 28.52 12.12 -10.46
N ASN A 387 29.43 13.01 -10.09
CA ASN A 387 30.80 13.03 -10.63
C ASN A 387 31.70 12.22 -9.68
N LEU A 388 32.31 11.14 -10.19
CA LEU A 388 33.14 10.25 -9.38
C LEU A 388 34.62 10.62 -9.53
N ASN A 389 35.29 10.90 -8.42
CA ASN A 389 36.74 11.06 -8.38
C ASN A 389 37.39 9.80 -7.78
N PRO A 390 38.32 9.12 -8.47
CA PRO A 390 39.02 7.95 -7.92
C PRO A 390 39.70 8.21 -6.57
N ASP A 391 40.19 9.42 -6.32
CA ASP A 391 40.92 9.78 -5.09
C ASP A 391 40.02 9.81 -3.84
N ASP A 392 38.70 9.91 -4.01
CA ASP A 392 37.73 9.94 -2.90
C ASP A 392 37.45 8.53 -2.34
N PHE A 393 38.04 7.49 -2.97
CA PHE A 393 37.86 6.10 -2.58
C PHE A 393 39.18 5.45 -2.19
N LYS A 394 39.15 4.68 -1.10
CA LYS A 394 40.30 3.95 -0.60
C LYS A 394 39.94 2.51 -0.27
N VAL A 395 40.86 1.59 -0.58
CA VAL A 395 40.77 0.21 -0.09
C VAL A 395 41.22 0.18 1.36
N VAL A 396 40.33 -0.28 2.24
CA VAL A 396 40.57 -0.39 3.68
C VAL A 396 40.34 -1.82 4.16
N GLN A 397 41.13 -2.23 5.14
CA GLN A 397 40.93 -3.49 5.84
C GLN A 397 39.91 -3.29 6.96
N ILE A 398 38.73 -3.93 6.85
CA ILE A 398 37.64 -3.74 7.83
C ILE A 398 37.85 -4.53 9.12
N ASN A 399 38.62 -5.62 9.06
CA ASN A 399 38.95 -6.45 10.22
C ASN A 399 40.29 -6.07 10.87
N ALA A 400 40.80 -4.86 10.63
CA ALA A 400 42.05 -4.39 11.24
C ALA A 400 42.02 -4.39 12.78
N HIS A 401 40.83 -4.29 13.40
CA HIS A 401 40.67 -4.41 14.85
C HIS A 401 41.12 -5.78 15.40
N LYS A 402 41.06 -6.85 14.60
CA LYS A 402 41.61 -8.16 14.98
C LYS A 402 43.14 -8.15 15.05
N ASN A 403 43.80 -7.20 14.40
CA ASN A 403 45.26 -7.12 14.31
C ASN A 403 45.91 -6.34 15.48
N ASN A 404 45.11 -5.71 16.36
CA ASN A 404 45.57 -4.77 17.39
C ASN A 404 45.46 -5.36 18.81
N ASP A 405 45.91 -6.59 18.96
CA ASP A 405 45.84 -7.35 20.22
C ASP A 405 47.23 -7.55 20.81
N ALA A 406 47.37 -7.42 22.14
CA ALA A 406 48.63 -7.68 22.85
C ALA A 406 49.17 -9.11 22.57
N LEU A 407 48.26 -10.04 22.30
CA LEU A 407 48.59 -11.41 21.91
C LEU A 407 49.33 -11.48 20.56
N ILE A 408 49.03 -10.58 19.61
CA ILE A 408 49.72 -10.54 18.31
C ILE A 408 51.17 -10.07 18.47
N ASP A 409 51.41 -9.07 19.32
CA ASP A 409 52.76 -8.60 19.61
C ASP A 409 53.56 -9.67 20.35
N GLU A 410 52.93 -10.43 21.25
CA GLU A 410 53.56 -11.59 21.88
C GLU A 410 53.95 -12.66 20.85
N ILE A 411 53.05 -12.98 19.91
CA ILE A 411 53.33 -13.94 18.82
C ILE A 411 54.50 -13.46 17.94
N LYS A 412 54.52 -12.17 17.55
CA LYS A 412 55.62 -11.58 16.76
C LYS A 412 56.97 -11.64 17.51
N ASN A 413 56.96 -11.35 18.81
CA ASN A 413 58.16 -11.43 19.65
C ASN A 413 58.67 -12.88 19.74
N LYS A 414 57.78 -13.85 19.99
CA LYS A 414 58.15 -15.28 20.02
C LYS A 414 58.65 -15.79 18.67
N ILE A 415 58.08 -15.34 17.55
CA ILE A 415 58.60 -15.67 16.21
C ILE A 415 60.00 -15.09 16.01
N SER A 416 60.23 -13.85 16.44
CA SER A 416 61.57 -13.22 16.36
C SER A 416 62.59 -13.94 17.22
N GLU A 417 62.22 -14.33 18.44
CA GLU A 417 63.03 -15.18 19.33
C GLU A 417 63.31 -16.55 18.71
N LYS A 418 62.30 -17.20 18.11
CA LYS A 418 62.44 -18.47 17.40
C LYS A 418 63.50 -18.36 16.29
N ILE A 419 63.39 -17.36 15.42
CA ILE A 419 64.32 -17.14 14.29
C ILE A 419 65.74 -16.89 14.81
N LYS A 420 65.88 -16.10 15.89
CA LYS A 420 67.17 -15.84 16.52
C LYS A 420 67.81 -17.13 17.03
N ILE A 421 67.08 -17.94 17.81
CA ILE A 421 67.60 -19.20 18.35
C ILE A 421 67.89 -20.20 17.23
N GLN A 422 67.06 -20.25 16.18
CA GLN A 422 67.29 -21.10 15.01
C GLN A 422 68.62 -20.74 14.33
N THR A 423 68.88 -19.45 14.11
CA THR A 423 70.13 -18.98 13.53
C THR A 423 71.33 -19.33 14.42
N GLU A 424 71.20 -19.18 15.75
CA GLU A 424 72.24 -19.59 16.70
C GLU A 424 72.50 -21.10 16.67
N LEU A 425 71.44 -21.93 16.56
CA LEU A 425 71.56 -23.39 16.42
C LEU A 425 72.28 -23.78 15.14
N ASP A 426 71.96 -23.15 14.02
CA ASP A 426 72.63 -23.42 12.74
C ASP A 426 74.12 -23.04 12.80
N ASN A 427 74.45 -21.91 13.43
CA ASN A 427 75.85 -21.50 13.65
C ASN A 427 76.62 -22.49 14.53
N ILE A 428 76.04 -22.94 15.64
CA ILE A 428 76.65 -23.95 16.52
C ILE A 428 76.81 -25.28 15.77
N LYS A 429 75.79 -25.70 15.02
CA LYS A 429 75.85 -26.93 14.21
C LYS A 429 76.98 -26.89 13.19
N ASN A 430 77.09 -25.81 12.43
CA ASN A 430 78.17 -25.63 11.44
C ASN A 430 79.56 -25.64 12.11
N THR A 431 79.70 -24.96 13.26
CA THR A 431 80.95 -24.95 14.03
C THR A 431 81.30 -26.33 14.56
N LEU A 432 80.30 -27.08 15.05
CA LEU A 432 80.45 -28.42 15.57
C LEU A 432 80.86 -29.40 14.47
N GLU A 433 80.27 -29.30 13.27
CA GLU A 433 80.66 -30.06 12.09
C GLU A 433 82.11 -29.77 11.69
N GLN A 434 82.52 -28.49 11.62
CA GLN A 434 83.90 -28.10 11.30
C GLN A 434 84.91 -28.63 12.32
N LYS A 435 84.62 -28.53 13.62
CA LYS A 435 85.50 -29.04 14.68
C LYS A 435 85.60 -30.56 14.66
N LYS A 436 84.49 -31.27 14.41
CA LYS A 436 84.50 -32.73 14.20
C LYS A 436 85.34 -33.11 12.98
N LEU A 437 85.18 -32.43 11.85
CA LEU A 437 85.99 -32.67 10.65
C LEU A 437 87.48 -32.45 10.92
N THR A 438 87.83 -31.38 11.65
CA THR A 438 89.22 -31.10 12.04
C THR A 438 89.78 -32.21 12.94
N LEU A 439 88.99 -32.71 13.89
CA LEU A 439 89.35 -33.84 14.75
C LEU A 439 89.61 -35.12 13.93
N PHE A 440 88.82 -35.37 12.88
CA PHE A 440 88.91 -36.58 12.07
C PHE A 440 90.00 -36.55 11.00
N THR A 441 90.31 -35.38 10.45
CA THR A 441 91.17 -35.26 9.27
C THR A 441 92.62 -34.86 9.59
N ASN A 442 92.89 -34.26 10.74
CA ASN A 442 94.22 -33.77 11.08
C ASN A 442 95.03 -34.79 11.90
N SER A 443 95.87 -35.57 11.20
CA SER A 443 96.75 -36.59 11.79
C SER A 443 97.90 -36.03 12.64
N ASN A 444 98.18 -34.73 12.57
CA ASN A 444 99.31 -34.09 13.27
C ASN A 444 98.95 -33.52 14.66
N LEU A 445 97.70 -33.68 15.12
CA LEU A 445 97.27 -33.19 16.44
C LEU A 445 97.96 -33.96 17.58
N THR A 446 98.51 -33.23 18.55
CA THR A 446 99.04 -33.78 19.80
C THR A 446 97.91 -34.33 20.69
N ALA A 447 98.26 -35.18 21.67
CA ALA A 447 97.28 -35.76 22.60
C ALA A 447 96.52 -34.69 23.42
N GLU A 448 97.20 -33.59 23.76
CA GLU A 448 96.62 -32.47 24.50
C GLU A 448 95.65 -31.65 23.63
N GLU A 449 96.04 -31.34 22.37
CA GLU A 449 95.18 -30.63 21.42
C GLU A 449 93.91 -31.42 21.08
N ARG A 450 94.01 -32.74 20.93
CA ARG A 450 92.82 -33.60 20.73
C ARG A 450 91.90 -33.58 21.94
N ASN A 451 92.44 -33.60 23.15
CA ASN A 451 91.63 -33.55 24.37
C ASN A 451 90.91 -32.20 24.52
N ASN A 452 91.60 -31.09 24.22
CA ASN A 452 91.00 -29.76 24.21
C ASN A 452 89.90 -29.62 23.16
N LEU A 453 90.14 -30.09 21.92
CA LEU A 453 89.13 -30.09 20.86
C LEU A 453 87.90 -30.95 21.21
N ASN A 454 88.10 -32.11 21.85
CA ASN A 454 87.01 -32.95 22.35
C ASN A 454 86.18 -32.25 23.44
N LYS A 455 86.83 -31.55 24.38
CA LYS A 455 86.13 -30.75 25.39
C LYS A 455 85.30 -29.62 24.76
N GLU A 456 85.85 -28.94 23.75
CA GLU A 456 85.12 -27.91 23.01
C GLU A 456 83.91 -28.47 22.26
N ILE A 457 84.05 -29.62 21.59
CA ILE A 457 82.94 -30.32 20.91
C ILE A 457 81.86 -30.71 21.94
N GLN A 458 82.25 -31.23 23.10
CA GLN A 458 81.32 -31.57 24.18
C GLN A 458 80.59 -30.34 24.71
N ASN A 459 81.28 -29.21 24.90
CA ASN A 459 80.68 -27.96 25.35
C ASN A 459 79.70 -27.39 24.32
N LEU A 460 80.08 -27.34 23.04
CA LEU A 460 79.19 -26.92 21.95
C LEU A 460 77.97 -27.84 21.80
N THR A 461 78.15 -29.15 22.01
CA THR A 461 77.04 -30.12 22.00
C THR A 461 76.06 -29.86 23.15
N LYS A 462 76.57 -29.58 24.35
CA LYS A 462 75.72 -29.20 25.50
C LYS A 462 74.98 -27.89 25.23
N GLU A 463 75.67 -26.88 24.70
CA GLU A 463 75.07 -25.60 24.36
C GLU A 463 73.97 -25.74 23.28
N TYR A 464 74.24 -26.53 22.24
CA TYR A 464 73.27 -26.86 21.20
C TYR A 464 72.00 -27.48 21.79
N ASN A 465 72.14 -28.48 22.67
CA ASN A 465 70.99 -29.17 23.28
C ASN A 465 70.14 -28.24 24.16
N VAL A 466 70.79 -27.34 24.91
CA VAL A 466 70.09 -26.33 25.73
C VAL A 466 69.32 -25.35 24.84
N LYS A 467 69.95 -24.80 23.79
CA LYS A 467 69.28 -23.89 22.84
C LYS A 467 68.18 -24.59 22.06
N PHE A 468 68.37 -25.86 21.70
CA PHE A 468 67.37 -26.66 21.00
C PHE A 468 66.14 -26.92 21.88
N THR A 469 66.33 -27.18 23.16
CA THR A 469 65.22 -27.31 24.14
C THR A 469 64.42 -26.01 24.21
N ASN A 470 65.10 -24.86 24.21
CA ASN A 470 64.44 -23.55 24.18
C ASN A 470 63.66 -23.34 22.86
N TYR A 471 64.28 -23.62 21.71
CA TYR A 471 63.62 -23.59 20.40
C TYR A 471 62.36 -24.46 20.37
N ALA A 472 62.45 -25.71 20.83
CA ALA A 472 61.32 -26.65 20.90
C ALA A 472 60.19 -26.13 21.80
N SER A 473 60.54 -25.48 22.93
CA SER A 473 59.57 -24.86 23.83
C SER A 473 58.85 -23.68 23.17
N ILE A 474 59.57 -22.80 22.48
CA ILE A 474 58.98 -21.67 21.75
C ILE A 474 58.07 -22.15 20.63
N VAL A 475 58.49 -23.14 19.84
CA VAL A 475 57.69 -23.72 18.75
C VAL A 475 56.40 -24.38 19.27
N SER A 476 56.49 -25.11 20.39
CA SER A 476 55.32 -25.69 21.06
C SER A 476 54.34 -24.62 21.56
N ASN A 477 54.86 -23.56 22.19
CA ASN A 477 54.06 -22.43 22.64
C ASN A 477 53.36 -21.73 21.47
N LEU A 478 54.08 -21.45 20.38
CA LEU A 478 53.52 -20.87 19.15
C LEU A 478 52.42 -21.75 18.52
N SER A 479 52.57 -23.07 18.52
CA SER A 479 51.53 -23.99 18.03
C SER A 479 50.30 -24.02 18.94
N LEU A 480 50.47 -23.99 20.26
CA LEU A 480 49.35 -23.88 21.21
C LEU A 480 48.61 -22.55 21.08
N MET A 481 49.33 -21.44 20.89
CA MET A 481 48.74 -20.13 20.64
C MET A 481 47.93 -20.11 19.33
N LYS A 482 48.45 -20.77 18.27
CA LYS A 482 47.76 -20.95 16.99
C LYS A 482 46.46 -21.76 17.15
N GLN A 483 46.49 -22.86 17.89
CA GLN A 483 45.32 -23.72 18.12
C GLN A 483 44.26 -23.07 19.01
N SER A 484 44.69 -22.31 20.02
CA SER A 484 43.79 -21.67 20.98
C SER A 484 43.06 -20.45 20.40
N ASN A 485 43.57 -19.86 19.32
CA ASN A 485 43.05 -18.61 18.76
C ASN A 485 42.87 -18.67 17.22
N PRO A 486 42.08 -19.61 16.68
CA PRO A 486 41.95 -19.80 15.24
C PRO A 486 41.45 -18.54 14.50
N ASP A 487 40.62 -17.72 15.15
CA ASP A 487 39.97 -16.54 14.57
C ASP A 487 40.93 -15.37 14.27
N LEU A 488 42.12 -15.37 14.88
CA LEU A 488 43.19 -14.40 14.60
C LEU A 488 43.91 -14.67 13.28
N PHE A 489 43.72 -15.87 12.72
CA PHE A 489 44.41 -16.33 11.51
C PHE A 489 43.53 -16.36 10.26
N GLU A 490 42.28 -15.87 10.36
CA GLU A 490 41.40 -15.66 9.21
C GLU A 490 42.01 -14.67 8.19
N SER A 491 41.70 -14.85 6.91
CA SER A 491 42.17 -13.95 5.87
C SER A 491 41.66 -12.50 6.07
N PRO A 492 42.51 -11.48 5.84
CA PRO A 492 42.09 -10.09 5.87
C PRO A 492 40.89 -9.82 4.95
N LYS A 493 39.92 -9.05 5.43
CA LYS A 493 38.73 -8.62 4.67
C LYS A 493 38.93 -7.19 4.22
N TYR A 494 38.97 -6.95 2.91
CA TYR A 494 39.15 -5.63 2.33
C TYR A 494 37.87 -5.13 1.68
N ARG A 495 37.63 -3.82 1.80
CA ARG A 495 36.54 -3.13 1.13
C ARG A 495 37.01 -1.80 0.57
N ILE A 496 36.48 -1.43 -0.58
CA ILE A 496 36.54 -0.08 -1.13
C ILE A 496 35.53 0.76 -0.36
N ARG A 497 36.00 1.82 0.30
CA ARG A 497 35.16 2.80 0.98
C ARG A 497 35.48 4.20 0.49
N GLY A 498 34.44 5.01 0.39
CA GLY A 498 34.56 6.40 -0.02
C GLY A 498 33.20 7.08 -0.07
N PHE A 499 33.23 8.35 -0.40
CA PHE A 499 32.05 9.19 -0.58
C PHE A 499 32.13 9.85 -1.95
N PHE A 500 30.99 10.27 -2.48
CA PHE A 500 30.91 11.09 -3.68
C PHE A 500 29.98 12.28 -3.44
N GLU A 501 30.14 13.34 -4.22
CA GLU A 501 29.30 14.53 -4.09
C GLU A 501 27.87 14.24 -4.58
N ILE A 502 26.88 14.62 -3.76
CA ILE A 502 25.46 14.52 -4.14
C ILE A 502 25.18 15.63 -5.15
N PRO A 503 24.65 15.31 -6.34
CA PRO A 503 24.29 16.34 -7.32
C PRO A 503 23.31 17.36 -6.76
N LYS A 504 23.51 18.63 -7.12
CA LYS A 504 22.62 19.71 -6.70
C LYS A 504 21.21 19.53 -7.25
N ALA A 505 20.22 20.03 -6.52
CA ALA A 505 18.83 20.00 -6.94
C ALA A 505 18.61 20.68 -8.29
N LYS A 506 17.73 20.10 -9.12
CA LYS A 506 17.38 20.64 -10.43
C LYS A 506 16.25 21.65 -10.31
N LYS A 507 16.46 22.85 -10.84
CA LYS A 507 15.41 23.87 -10.91
C LYS A 507 14.35 23.51 -11.94
N SER A 508 13.09 23.58 -11.53
CA SER A 508 11.94 23.35 -12.40
C SER A 508 11.14 24.64 -12.62
N PRO A 509 10.61 24.89 -13.82
CA PRO A 509 9.71 26.01 -14.05
C PRO A 509 8.29 25.76 -13.50
N ASN A 510 7.92 24.49 -13.30
CA ASN A 510 6.56 24.07 -12.94
C ASN A 510 6.46 23.56 -11.50
N THR A 511 7.59 23.25 -10.87
CA THR A 511 7.68 22.73 -9.50
C THR A 511 8.80 23.44 -8.77
N ARG A 512 8.96 23.18 -7.47
CA ARG A 512 10.19 23.55 -6.76
C ARG A 512 11.41 22.78 -7.27
N ASP A 513 12.57 23.13 -6.73
CA ASP A 513 13.84 22.44 -6.96
C ASP A 513 13.71 20.97 -6.57
N GLN A 514 14.12 20.09 -7.48
CA GLN A 514 13.97 18.64 -7.38
C GLN A 514 15.26 18.00 -6.90
N GLU A 515 15.18 17.30 -5.77
CA GLU A 515 16.32 16.69 -5.08
C GLU A 515 16.63 15.27 -5.61
N VAL A 516 17.90 14.88 -5.44
CA VAL A 516 18.33 13.48 -5.58
C VAL A 516 18.16 12.80 -4.22
N ILE A 517 17.47 11.65 -4.21
CA ILE A 517 17.04 10.99 -2.97
C ILE A 517 17.66 9.60 -2.77
N GLN A 518 18.16 8.99 -3.82
CA GLN A 518 18.75 7.65 -3.80
C GLN A 518 19.70 7.49 -4.99
N PHE A 519 20.62 6.53 -4.91
CA PHE A 519 21.54 6.18 -5.99
C PHE A 519 21.46 4.68 -6.35
N ILE A 520 21.65 4.38 -7.63
CA ILE A 520 21.88 3.01 -8.12
C ILE A 520 23.37 2.89 -8.44
N ILE A 521 24.05 2.03 -7.70
CA ILE A 521 25.48 1.76 -7.80
C ILE A 521 25.65 0.46 -8.57
N GLU A 522 26.39 0.52 -9.67
CA GLU A 522 26.78 -0.67 -10.41
C GLU A 522 28.28 -0.85 -10.37
N TYR A 523 28.73 -2.07 -10.07
CA TYR A 523 30.15 -2.39 -10.07
C TYR A 523 30.43 -3.78 -10.61
N ARG A 524 31.63 -3.98 -11.15
CA ARG A 524 32.11 -5.28 -11.63
C ARG A 524 33.57 -5.50 -11.29
N TYR A 525 33.96 -6.77 -11.19
CA TYR A 525 35.32 -7.17 -10.90
C TYR A 525 36.12 -7.39 -12.19
N LEU A 526 37.35 -6.89 -12.18
CA LEU A 526 38.38 -7.06 -13.20
C LEU A 526 39.61 -7.72 -12.57
N ASN A 527 40.43 -8.36 -13.40
CA ASN A 527 41.77 -8.78 -12.96
C ASN A 527 42.76 -7.62 -12.96
N LYS A 528 43.97 -7.81 -12.41
CA LYS A 528 45.08 -6.83 -12.43
C LYS A 528 45.46 -6.32 -13.83
N ASN A 529 45.17 -7.11 -14.88
CA ASN A 529 45.38 -6.72 -16.28
C ASN A 529 44.17 -5.98 -16.90
N LYS A 530 43.22 -5.51 -16.06
CA LYS A 530 41.99 -4.82 -16.44
C LYS A 530 41.10 -5.60 -17.41
N SER A 531 41.26 -6.91 -17.45
CA SER A 531 40.41 -7.82 -18.22
C SER A 531 39.22 -8.24 -17.36
N SER A 532 38.02 -8.15 -17.93
CA SER A 532 36.80 -8.60 -17.27
C SER A 532 36.66 -10.12 -17.32
N VAL A 533 35.91 -10.67 -16.37
CA VAL A 533 35.39 -12.04 -16.45
C VAL A 533 34.64 -12.23 -17.78
N GLN A 534 34.81 -13.36 -18.45
CA GLN A 534 34.07 -13.67 -19.68
C GLN A 534 32.56 -13.70 -19.37
N THR A 535 31.77 -12.98 -20.18
CA THR A 535 30.31 -12.95 -20.06
C THR A 535 29.74 -14.35 -20.22
N GLN A 536 29.01 -14.83 -19.22
CA GLN A 536 28.38 -16.14 -19.27
C GLN A 536 27.18 -16.10 -20.22
N GLN A 537 27.15 -17.04 -21.17
CA GLN A 537 26.09 -17.17 -22.15
C GLN A 537 25.34 -18.48 -21.92
N PHE A 538 24.02 -18.41 -21.99
CA PHE A 538 23.11 -19.54 -21.80
C PHE A 538 22.14 -19.60 -22.97
N ASN A 539 21.84 -20.82 -23.43
CA ASN A 539 20.81 -21.00 -24.44
C ASN A 539 19.43 -21.03 -23.75
N PHE A 540 18.55 -20.10 -24.13
CA PHE A 540 17.19 -19.99 -23.63
C PHE A 540 16.21 -20.26 -24.76
N ARG A 541 15.26 -21.19 -24.55
CA ARG A 541 14.21 -21.50 -25.51
C ARG A 541 12.99 -20.64 -25.21
N LYS A 542 12.58 -19.81 -26.17
CA LYS A 542 11.33 -19.04 -26.12
C LYS A 542 10.11 -19.94 -26.29
N ILE A 543 8.93 -19.41 -25.96
CA ILE A 543 7.63 -20.09 -26.06
C ILE A 543 7.32 -20.55 -27.50
N ASP A 544 7.86 -19.86 -28.50
CA ASP A 544 7.77 -20.20 -29.93
C ASP A 544 8.71 -21.34 -30.37
N GLY A 545 9.50 -21.92 -29.46
CA GLY A 545 10.47 -22.97 -29.72
C GLY A 545 11.84 -22.48 -30.22
N GLN A 546 12.02 -21.18 -30.47
CA GLN A 546 13.28 -20.59 -30.90
C GLN A 546 14.29 -20.58 -29.74
N VAL A 547 15.50 -21.10 -29.99
CA VAL A 547 16.62 -21.01 -29.04
C VAL A 547 17.37 -19.71 -29.30
N ILE A 548 17.42 -18.84 -28.30
CA ILE A 548 18.23 -17.61 -28.30
C ILE A 548 19.35 -17.72 -27.28
N THR A 549 20.49 -17.11 -27.56
CA THR A 549 21.60 -17.00 -26.60
C THR A 549 21.36 -15.80 -25.69
N ALA A 550 21.06 -16.07 -24.42
CA ALA A 550 20.98 -15.06 -23.37
C ALA A 550 22.36 -14.86 -22.73
N SER A 551 22.72 -13.62 -22.42
CA SER A 551 23.97 -13.27 -21.73
C SER A 551 23.68 -12.69 -20.36
N PHE A 552 24.39 -13.12 -19.33
CA PHE A 552 24.25 -12.55 -17.99
C PHE A 552 25.17 -11.32 -17.83
N SER A 553 24.67 -10.25 -17.21
CA SER A 553 25.48 -9.05 -16.96
C SER A 553 26.52 -9.31 -15.88
N ASN A 554 27.76 -8.89 -16.11
CA ASN A 554 28.82 -8.96 -15.10
C ASN A 554 28.75 -7.81 -14.06
N TRP A 555 27.79 -6.90 -14.19
CA TRP A 555 27.57 -5.80 -13.25
C TRP A 555 26.69 -6.23 -12.08
N ASN A 556 27.20 -6.05 -10.86
CA ASN A 556 26.42 -6.14 -9.64
C ASN A 556 25.73 -4.81 -9.40
N VAL A 557 24.44 -4.84 -9.06
CA VAL A 557 23.63 -3.65 -8.84
C VAL A 557 23.25 -3.57 -7.35
N ILE A 558 23.55 -2.43 -6.72
CA ILE A 558 23.18 -2.12 -5.34
C ILE A 558 22.48 -0.76 -5.32
N LYS A 559 21.43 -0.63 -4.51
CA LYS A 559 20.79 0.67 -4.26
C LYS A 559 21.25 1.23 -2.93
N SER A 560 21.54 2.53 -2.88
CA SER A 560 21.82 3.24 -1.63
C SER A 560 20.57 3.25 -0.73
N PRO A 561 20.69 3.55 0.58
CA PRO A 561 19.52 3.93 1.37
C PRO A 561 18.81 5.15 0.74
N ILE A 562 17.53 5.30 1.05
CA ILE A 562 16.73 6.46 0.64
C ILE A 562 16.97 7.56 1.67
N ARG A 563 17.09 8.80 1.19
CA ARG A 563 17.17 9.99 2.02
C ARG A 563 15.99 10.07 2.98
N LYS A 564 16.19 10.55 4.21
CA LYS A 564 15.09 10.64 5.18
C LYS A 564 14.31 11.93 4.98
N LYS A 565 13.00 11.89 5.22
CA LYS A 565 12.16 13.10 5.33
C LYS A 565 11.97 13.48 6.79
N VAL A 566 11.96 14.78 7.07
CA VAL A 566 11.67 15.38 8.38
C VAL A 566 10.56 16.41 8.19
N TYR A 567 9.63 16.48 9.14
CA TYR A 567 8.56 17.48 9.11
C TYR A 567 9.11 18.85 9.50
N ASP A 568 8.97 19.83 8.60
CA ASP A 568 9.30 21.22 8.91
C ASP A 568 8.05 21.92 9.47
N GLU A 569 8.03 22.20 10.77
CA GLU A 569 6.90 22.86 11.44
C GLU A 569 6.60 24.27 10.92
N LYS A 570 7.59 24.96 10.32
CA LYS A 570 7.39 26.32 9.79
C LYS A 570 6.73 26.32 8.42
N LEU A 571 7.11 25.36 7.58
CA LEU A 571 6.57 25.21 6.22
C LEU A 571 5.32 24.32 6.18
N GLY A 572 5.10 23.52 7.23
CA GLY A 572 3.96 22.61 7.33
C GLY A 572 4.05 21.38 6.41
N ILE A 573 5.21 21.12 5.82
CA ILE A 573 5.50 20.08 4.83
C ILE A 573 6.70 19.21 5.25
N PHE A 574 6.80 18.02 4.67
CA PHE A 574 7.96 17.15 4.85
C PHE A 574 9.08 17.50 3.86
N VAL A 575 10.27 17.76 4.36
CA VAL A 575 11.47 18.08 3.57
C VAL A 575 12.55 17.01 3.73
N TRP A 576 13.41 16.83 2.72
CA TRP A 576 14.52 15.88 2.78
C TRP A 576 15.60 16.38 3.74
N ASP A 577 16.01 15.54 4.69
CA ASP A 577 17.02 15.86 5.70
C ASP A 577 18.40 16.07 5.04
N THR A 578 19.25 16.88 5.65
CA THR A 578 20.61 17.09 5.13
C THR A 578 21.52 15.97 5.61
N GLU A 579 22.26 15.36 4.69
CA GLU A 579 23.19 14.27 5.00
C GLU A 579 24.34 14.76 5.89
N LYS A 580 24.68 13.98 6.91
CA LYS A 580 25.72 14.30 7.90
C LYS A 580 26.93 13.42 7.63
N VAL A 581 27.71 13.78 6.62
CA VAL A 581 28.89 13.01 6.17
C VAL A 581 30.00 12.92 7.22
N GLU A 582 30.02 13.85 8.19
CA GLU A 582 31.01 13.89 9.28
C GLU A 582 30.67 12.93 10.44
N ASP A 583 29.41 12.44 10.55
CA ASP A 583 28.99 11.55 11.63
C ASP A 583 29.23 10.07 11.26
N PRO A 584 30.14 9.36 11.94
CA PRO A 584 30.45 7.96 11.62
C PRO A 584 29.31 6.98 11.95
N ASN A 585 28.29 7.40 12.69
CA ASN A 585 27.16 6.53 13.09
C ASN A 585 25.98 6.58 12.11
N VAL A 586 26.04 7.45 11.08
CA VAL A 586 24.96 7.64 10.12
C VAL A 586 25.39 7.09 8.75
N VAL A 587 24.59 6.17 8.19
CA VAL A 587 24.78 5.68 6.82
C VAL A 587 24.15 6.68 5.87
N ASN A 588 24.99 7.43 5.16
CA ASN A 588 24.54 8.44 4.19
C ASN A 588 24.23 7.81 2.83
N ILE A 589 23.40 8.47 2.03
CA ILE A 589 23.02 7.97 0.69
C ILE A 589 24.20 7.93 -0.31
N ASN A 590 25.22 8.76 -0.08
CA ASN A 590 26.41 8.89 -0.92
C ASN A 590 27.61 8.08 -0.42
N GLN A 591 27.39 7.13 0.49
CA GLN A 591 28.41 6.22 0.99
C GLN A 591 28.55 4.99 0.08
N LEU A 592 29.80 4.62 -0.24
CA LEU A 592 30.12 3.40 -0.98
C LEU A 592 30.84 2.39 -0.08
N ASP A 593 30.42 1.11 -0.13
CA ASP A 593 31.11 0.00 0.53
C ASP A 593 31.04 -1.26 -0.34
N ILE A 594 32.14 -1.58 -1.05
CA ILE A 594 32.22 -2.72 -1.98
C ILE A 594 33.36 -3.64 -1.57
N PRO A 595 33.16 -4.97 -1.44
CA PRO A 595 34.25 -5.90 -1.14
C PRO A 595 35.25 -6.00 -2.30
N ILE A 596 36.53 -6.19 -1.99
CA ILE A 596 37.61 -6.39 -2.99
C ILE A 596 38.63 -7.39 -2.45
N SER A 597 39.20 -8.24 -3.30
CA SER A 597 40.25 -9.19 -2.94
C SER A 597 41.62 -8.81 -3.50
N LYS A 598 42.67 -9.48 -3.02
CA LYS A 598 44.04 -9.30 -3.54
C LYS A 598 44.10 -9.62 -5.03
N ASN A 599 44.83 -8.81 -5.80
CA ASN A 599 45.00 -8.92 -7.26
C ASN A 599 43.72 -8.68 -8.09
N GLU A 600 42.69 -8.07 -7.51
CA GLU A 600 41.48 -7.62 -8.20
C GLU A 600 41.48 -6.11 -8.40
N SER A 601 40.73 -5.66 -9.40
CA SER A 601 40.38 -4.26 -9.63
C SER A 601 38.87 -4.16 -9.77
N VAL A 602 38.26 -3.07 -9.32
CA VAL A 602 36.80 -2.88 -9.39
C VAL A 602 36.48 -1.65 -10.23
N GLU A 603 35.58 -1.82 -11.20
CA GLU A 603 34.98 -0.71 -11.94
C GLU A 603 33.64 -0.33 -11.34
N ILE A 604 33.40 0.97 -11.18
CA ILE A 604 32.19 1.51 -10.54
C ILE A 604 31.56 2.58 -11.44
N ARG A 605 30.23 2.57 -11.53
CA ARG A 605 29.41 3.64 -12.11
C ARG A 605 28.12 3.83 -11.30
N ILE A 606 27.62 5.04 -11.22
CA ILE A 606 26.47 5.39 -10.36
C ILE A 606 25.43 6.19 -11.15
N LYS A 607 24.15 5.92 -10.88
CA LYS A 607 23.01 6.74 -11.33
C LYS A 607 22.33 7.39 -10.14
N SER A 608 21.80 8.60 -10.34
CA SER A 608 20.94 9.30 -9.39
C SER A 608 19.47 8.97 -9.63
N ILE A 609 18.71 8.85 -8.55
CA ILE A 609 17.25 8.73 -8.53
C ILE A 609 16.66 10.03 -7.95
N SER A 610 15.78 10.67 -8.71
CA SER A 610 15.07 11.88 -8.29
C SER A 610 13.87 11.56 -7.41
N GLU A 611 13.47 12.52 -6.56
CA GLU A 611 12.18 12.47 -5.86
C GLU A 611 10.97 12.49 -6.81
N ALA A 612 11.13 13.05 -8.01
CA ALA A 612 10.04 13.15 -8.97
C ALA A 612 9.63 11.76 -9.47
N GLY A 613 8.39 11.38 -9.16
CA GLY A 613 7.81 10.08 -9.48
C GLY A 613 8.07 8.99 -8.45
N TYR A 614 8.87 9.25 -7.42
CA TYR A 614 9.16 8.28 -6.36
C TYR A 614 7.93 8.10 -5.42
N PRO A 615 7.53 6.87 -5.05
CA PRO A 615 8.23 5.59 -5.24
C PRO A 615 7.84 4.81 -6.51
N PHE A 616 6.83 5.28 -7.25
CA PHE A 616 6.22 4.48 -8.31
C PHE A 616 7.09 4.40 -9.57
N ASN A 617 7.43 5.56 -10.13
CA ASN A 617 8.18 5.70 -11.38
C ASN A 617 9.19 6.85 -11.24
N PRO A 618 10.24 6.68 -10.42
CA PRO A 618 11.20 7.75 -10.21
C PRO A 618 12.04 8.02 -11.46
N LEU A 619 12.40 9.27 -11.70
CA LEU A 619 13.31 9.64 -12.78
C LEU A 619 14.76 9.28 -12.43
N GLU A 620 15.46 8.67 -13.39
CA GLU A 620 16.86 8.29 -13.27
C GLU A 620 17.76 9.17 -14.15
N SER A 621 18.98 9.44 -13.68
CA SER A 621 20.03 10.08 -14.48
C SER A 621 20.65 9.10 -15.49
N ASP A 622 21.50 9.62 -16.39
CA ASP A 622 22.49 8.77 -17.06
C ASP A 622 23.52 8.24 -16.05
N TYR A 623 24.30 7.24 -16.43
CA TYR A 623 25.41 6.78 -15.60
C TYR A 623 26.50 7.86 -15.48
N SER A 624 27.13 7.93 -14.31
CA SER A 624 28.33 8.72 -14.06
C SER A 624 29.50 8.30 -14.96
N ASN A 625 30.60 9.06 -14.90
CA ASN A 625 31.89 8.57 -15.37
C ASN A 625 32.26 7.26 -14.64
N ILE A 626 32.95 6.36 -15.36
CA ILE A 626 33.43 5.09 -14.81
C ILE A 626 34.77 5.33 -14.13
N ILE A 627 34.90 4.86 -12.91
CA ILE A 627 36.18 4.83 -12.18
C ILE A 627 36.64 3.39 -12.00
N THR A 628 37.96 3.18 -11.97
CA THR A 628 38.57 1.89 -11.68
C THR A 628 39.45 2.02 -10.45
N ILE A 629 39.24 1.17 -9.46
CA ILE A 629 40.01 1.15 -8.22
C ILE A 629 40.78 -0.18 -8.17
N ASP A 630 42.10 -0.07 -8.19
CA ASP A 630 43.00 -1.21 -8.10
C ASP A 630 43.29 -1.55 -6.63
N PHE A 631 43.45 -2.84 -6.32
CA PHE A 631 43.93 -3.24 -4.99
C PHE A 631 45.35 -2.69 -4.75
N PRO A 632 45.61 -1.88 -3.69
CA PRO A 632 46.91 -1.26 -3.46
C PRO A 632 48.02 -2.28 -3.26
N ASP A 633 49.16 -2.09 -3.95
CA ASP A 633 50.32 -2.98 -3.83
C ASP A 633 50.92 -2.97 -2.41
N GLU A 634 50.77 -1.88 -1.65
CA GLU A 634 51.21 -1.78 -0.25
C GLU A 634 50.52 -2.81 0.66
N LEU A 635 49.22 -3.05 0.47
CA LEU A 635 48.43 -4.01 1.24
C LEU A 635 48.69 -5.47 0.81
N ILE A 636 49.43 -5.68 -0.28
CA ILE A 636 49.87 -7.01 -0.71
C ILE A 636 51.06 -7.47 0.16
N GLN A 637 51.93 -6.55 0.60
CA GLN A 637 53.14 -6.85 1.36
C GLN A 637 52.93 -7.02 2.86
N ASP A 638 51.76 -6.64 3.39
CA ASP A 638 51.40 -6.90 4.78
C ASP A 638 51.09 -8.41 4.95
N ASN A 639 52.19 -9.17 4.99
CA ASN A 639 52.20 -10.61 5.18
C ASN A 639 51.73 -10.87 6.60
N GLY A 640 50.44 -11.16 6.74
CA GLY A 640 49.83 -11.58 7.99
C GLY A 640 50.66 -12.68 8.67
N ILE A 641 50.58 -12.69 9.99
CA ILE A 641 51.18 -13.67 10.91
C ILE A 641 50.94 -15.13 10.45
N SER A 642 49.84 -15.37 9.74
CA SER A 642 49.49 -16.66 9.12
C SER A 642 50.59 -17.22 8.20
N ASN A 643 51.29 -16.39 7.40
CA ASN A 643 52.39 -16.86 6.54
C ASN A 643 53.62 -17.24 7.37
N LEU A 644 53.89 -16.52 8.46
CA LEU A 644 55.03 -16.80 9.36
C LEU A 644 54.84 -18.07 10.19
N LEU A 645 53.59 -18.50 10.39
CA LEU A 645 53.22 -19.71 11.14
C LEU A 645 52.81 -20.89 10.24
N GLU A 646 52.93 -20.77 8.92
CA GLU A 646 52.54 -21.84 7.99
C GLU A 646 53.30 -23.15 8.26
N ASN A 647 54.57 -23.05 8.63
CA ASN A 647 55.43 -24.21 8.90
C ASN A 647 55.54 -24.60 10.38
N ILE A 648 54.84 -23.92 11.30
CA ILE A 648 55.03 -24.16 12.75
C ILE A 648 54.67 -25.59 13.16
N ASP A 649 53.67 -26.19 12.53
CA ASP A 649 53.24 -27.56 12.82
C ASP A 649 54.26 -28.60 12.30
N LYS A 650 54.94 -28.29 11.19
CA LYS A 650 56.07 -29.10 10.69
C LYS A 650 57.27 -28.98 11.62
N GLU A 651 57.61 -27.77 12.06
CA GLU A 651 58.71 -27.51 13.00
C GLU A 651 58.46 -28.18 14.35
N LEU A 652 57.22 -28.17 14.85
CA LEU A 652 56.83 -28.86 16.08
C LEU A 652 57.02 -30.37 15.96
N THR A 653 56.63 -30.95 14.83
CA THR A 653 56.81 -32.38 14.57
C THR A 653 58.29 -32.76 14.61
N ILE A 654 59.16 -31.97 13.98
CA ILE A 654 60.62 -32.17 14.00
C ILE A 654 61.19 -32.02 15.42
N ALA A 655 60.71 -31.03 16.17
CA ALA A 655 61.14 -30.78 17.54
C ALA A 655 60.78 -31.94 18.48
N ASN A 656 59.55 -32.43 18.38
CA ASN A 656 59.08 -33.58 19.16
C ASN A 656 59.84 -34.86 18.82
N LEU A 657 60.07 -35.13 17.53
CA LEU A 657 60.85 -36.30 17.09
C LEU A 657 62.26 -36.29 17.70
N ARG A 658 62.95 -35.15 17.68
CA ARG A 658 64.29 -35.03 18.27
C ARG A 658 64.26 -35.20 19.79
N LYS A 659 63.28 -34.62 20.47
CA LYS A 659 63.10 -34.80 21.92
C LYS A 659 62.88 -36.26 22.28
N GLU A 660 62.13 -37.00 21.47
CA GLU A 660 61.93 -38.44 21.62
C GLU A 660 63.24 -39.22 21.41
N LEU A 661 63.99 -38.93 20.35
CA LEU A 661 65.30 -39.55 20.08
C LEU A 661 66.32 -39.28 21.20
N ASP A 662 66.34 -38.06 21.76
CA ASP A 662 67.17 -37.72 22.91
C ASP A 662 66.71 -38.42 24.18
N GLY A 663 65.39 -38.54 24.40
CA GLY A 663 64.80 -39.30 25.50
C GLY A 663 65.12 -40.79 25.45
N LEU A 664 65.30 -41.35 24.25
CA LEU A 664 65.81 -42.71 24.02
C LEU A 664 67.33 -42.85 24.21
N GLY A 665 68.04 -41.76 24.56
CA GLY A 665 69.46 -41.78 24.87
C GLY A 665 70.40 -41.74 23.66
N LEU A 666 69.88 -41.46 22.45
CA LEU A 666 70.69 -41.43 21.22
C LEU A 666 71.84 -40.42 21.29
N SER A 667 71.60 -39.22 21.81
CA SER A 667 72.64 -38.19 21.98
C SER A 667 73.73 -38.62 22.94
N THR A 668 73.37 -39.26 24.06
CA THR A 668 74.34 -39.85 24.99
C THR A 668 75.16 -40.94 24.32
N HIS A 669 74.54 -41.80 23.52
CA HIS A 669 75.23 -42.86 22.78
C HIS A 669 76.19 -42.30 21.72
N LEU A 670 75.76 -41.33 20.91
CA LEU A 670 76.58 -40.71 19.87
C LEU A 670 77.71 -39.83 20.43
N SER A 671 77.54 -39.25 21.62
CA SER A 671 78.60 -38.46 22.29
C SER A 671 79.78 -39.30 22.78
N LYS A 672 79.58 -40.63 22.90
CA LYS A 672 80.58 -41.59 23.42
C LYS A 672 81.37 -42.30 22.32
N SER A 673 81.05 -42.05 21.05
CA SER A 673 81.82 -42.60 19.94
C SER A 673 83.08 -41.78 19.71
N THR A 674 84.13 -42.44 19.25
CA THR A 674 85.43 -41.84 18.99
C THR A 674 86.01 -42.39 17.70
N PHE A 675 86.82 -41.58 17.04
CA PHE A 675 87.62 -42.02 15.90
C PHE A 675 89.08 -42.03 16.31
N ILE A 676 89.78 -43.12 16.00
CA ILE A 676 91.22 -43.23 16.21
C ILE A 676 91.83 -43.54 14.84
N GLY A 677 92.44 -42.53 14.22
CA GLY A 677 92.81 -42.58 12.80
C GLY A 677 91.58 -42.80 11.92
N ASP A 678 91.65 -43.74 10.98
CA ASP A 678 90.57 -44.03 10.03
C ASP A 678 89.48 -44.99 10.58
N LYS A 679 89.58 -45.42 11.84
CA LYS A 679 88.66 -46.40 12.44
C LYS A 679 87.65 -45.73 13.38
N TYR A 680 86.37 -46.00 13.11
CA TYR A 680 85.25 -45.62 13.97
C TYR A 680 85.08 -46.61 15.12
N PHE A 681 85.01 -46.10 16.34
CA PHE A 681 84.65 -46.86 17.53
C PHE A 681 83.38 -46.27 18.13
N ALA A 682 82.31 -47.06 18.18
CA ALA A 682 81.04 -46.63 18.77
C ALA A 682 81.15 -46.33 20.27
N HIS A 683 82.07 -47.01 20.97
CA HIS A 683 82.39 -46.81 22.38
C HIS A 683 83.88 -47.00 22.64
N ASP A 684 84.43 -46.25 23.59
CA ASP A 684 85.77 -46.48 24.14
C ASP A 684 85.76 -47.71 25.08
N SER A 685 86.89 -48.41 25.20
CA SER A 685 87.03 -49.61 26.04
C SER A 685 86.75 -49.37 27.53
N ASN A 686 86.89 -48.13 28.01
CA ASN A 686 86.49 -47.72 29.36
C ASN A 686 84.96 -47.74 29.58
N GLN A 687 84.18 -47.64 28.51
CA GLN A 687 82.72 -47.55 28.54
C GLN A 687 82.04 -48.86 28.09
N ILE A 688 82.83 -49.84 27.66
CA ILE A 688 82.34 -51.19 27.33
C ILE A 688 82.45 -52.04 28.60
N ALA A 689 81.34 -52.63 29.00
CA ALA A 689 81.32 -53.61 30.06
C ALA A 689 82.17 -54.84 29.68
N SER A 690 83.15 -55.22 30.51
CA SER A 690 83.93 -56.44 30.29
C SER A 690 83.12 -57.73 30.55
N GLY A 691 82.01 -57.62 31.27
CA GLY A 691 81.24 -58.76 31.78
C GLY A 691 81.83 -59.39 33.06
N PHE A 692 83.01 -58.94 33.50
CA PHE A 692 83.64 -59.39 34.74
C PHE A 692 83.41 -58.38 35.87
N PHE A 693 83.42 -58.90 37.10
CA PHE A 693 83.26 -58.09 38.31
C PHE A 693 84.56 -58.10 39.10
N ASN A 694 84.85 -57.00 39.79
CA ASN A 694 85.96 -56.95 40.73
C ASN A 694 85.57 -57.68 42.03
N ASN A 695 86.53 -57.86 42.94
CA ASN A 695 86.30 -58.52 44.22
C ASN A 695 85.26 -57.81 45.12
N ALA A 696 84.87 -56.57 44.77
CA ALA A 696 83.83 -55.79 45.44
C ALA A 696 82.45 -55.89 44.76
N GLY A 697 82.29 -56.68 43.69
CA GLY A 697 81.04 -56.87 42.97
C GLY A 697 80.68 -55.78 41.96
N ASN A 698 81.59 -54.85 41.67
CA ASN A 698 81.39 -53.81 40.64
C ASN A 698 81.86 -54.32 39.27
N GLN A 699 81.09 -54.00 38.23
CA GLN A 699 81.43 -54.37 36.86
C GLN A 699 82.71 -53.64 36.39
N ILE A 700 83.68 -54.40 35.89
CA ILE A 700 84.96 -53.90 35.41
C ILE A 700 84.79 -53.46 33.94
N SER A 701 85.43 -52.36 33.53
CA SER A 701 85.47 -51.96 32.12
C SER A 701 86.32 -52.92 31.29
N LEU A 702 86.08 -52.98 29.98
CA LEU A 702 86.91 -53.79 29.08
C LEU A 702 88.37 -53.34 29.14
N TYR A 703 88.62 -52.02 29.24
CA TYR A 703 89.97 -51.47 29.38
C TYR A 703 90.68 -52.00 30.63
N ASP A 704 90.07 -51.83 31.80
CA ASP A 704 90.65 -52.27 33.07
C ASP A 704 90.91 -53.78 33.08
N LYS A 705 90.01 -54.57 32.45
CA LYS A 705 90.20 -56.01 32.35
C LYS A 705 91.36 -56.38 31.42
N THR A 706 91.51 -55.71 30.29
CA THR A 706 92.65 -55.93 29.39
C THR A 706 93.97 -55.53 30.02
N LEU A 707 93.97 -54.47 30.84
CA LEU A 707 95.14 -54.03 31.60
C LEU A 707 95.54 -55.09 32.65
N GLU A 708 94.56 -55.60 33.42
CA GLU A 708 94.77 -56.68 34.38
C GLU A 708 95.37 -57.93 33.69
N MET A 709 94.80 -58.34 32.54
CA MET A 709 95.30 -59.48 31.78
C MET A 709 96.72 -59.24 31.23
N GLN A 710 97.03 -58.03 30.77
CA GLN A 710 98.37 -57.68 30.32
C GLN A 710 99.40 -57.81 31.46
N SER A 711 99.08 -57.27 32.64
CA SER A 711 99.94 -57.39 33.82
C SER A 711 100.15 -58.87 34.24
N GLN A 712 99.12 -59.71 34.13
CA GLN A 712 99.24 -61.15 34.39
C GLN A 712 100.14 -61.86 33.36
N ILE A 713 100.04 -61.51 32.08
CA ILE A 713 100.90 -62.05 31.02
C ILE A 713 102.36 -61.62 31.21
N GLU A 714 102.60 -60.35 31.53
CA GLU A 714 103.95 -59.84 31.81
C GLU A 714 104.58 -60.57 33.01
N LEU A 715 103.80 -60.81 34.07
CA LEU A 715 104.23 -61.60 35.21
C LEU A 715 104.58 -63.05 34.81
N LEU A 716 103.71 -63.74 34.05
CA LEU A 716 103.97 -65.09 33.57
C LEU A 716 105.21 -65.16 32.67
N THR A 717 105.41 -64.16 31.80
CA THR A 717 106.57 -64.06 30.90
C THR A 717 107.85 -63.89 31.72
N SER A 718 107.84 -63.05 32.76
CA SER A 718 108.98 -62.87 33.67
C SER A 718 109.34 -64.14 34.45
N LEU A 719 108.34 -64.97 34.79
CA LEU A 719 108.55 -66.27 35.43
C LEU A 719 109.15 -67.29 34.46
N LEU A 720 108.74 -67.27 33.19
CA LEU A 720 109.26 -68.12 32.12
C LEU A 720 110.71 -67.79 31.73
N GLU A 721 111.08 -66.50 31.72
CA GLU A 721 112.47 -66.09 31.49
C GLU A 721 113.39 -66.53 32.64
N LYS A 722 112.89 -66.52 33.88
CA LYS A 722 113.62 -67.08 35.03
C LYS A 722 113.75 -68.62 34.99
N SER A 723 112.91 -69.33 34.22
CA SER A 723 112.94 -70.79 34.14
C SER A 723 113.78 -71.37 32.98
N LYS A 724 114.45 -70.54 32.16
CA LYS A 724 115.41 -71.03 31.15
C LYS A 724 116.73 -71.48 31.82
N VAL A 725 116.87 -72.79 32.02
CA VAL A 725 118.09 -73.44 32.52
C VAL A 725 119.09 -73.63 31.36
N TYR A 726 120.29 -73.06 31.51
CA TYR A 726 121.45 -73.39 30.67
C TYR A 726 122.00 -74.77 31.13
N PRO A 727 122.18 -75.77 30.24
CA PRO A 727 122.81 -77.02 30.62
C PRO A 727 124.32 -76.81 30.89
N PHE A 728 124.75 -77.04 32.12
CA PHE A 728 126.17 -77.14 32.49
C PHE A 728 126.62 -78.57 32.15
N ILE A 729 127.44 -78.72 31.10
CA ILE A 729 128.12 -79.98 30.75
C ILE A 729 129.58 -79.79 31.12
N THR A 730 130.07 -80.57 32.11
CA THR A 730 131.50 -80.70 32.38
C THR A 730 131.90 -82.15 32.14
N ILE A 731 132.90 -82.32 31.26
CA ILE A 731 133.47 -83.57 30.81
C ILE A 731 134.37 -84.14 31.92
N ILE A 732 134.27 -85.45 32.16
CA ILE A 732 135.15 -86.23 33.02
C ILE A 732 136.32 -86.71 32.14
N GLU A 733 137.56 -86.39 32.50
CA GLU A 733 138.74 -87.11 31.98
C GLU A 733 139.28 -88.05 33.06
N GLU A 734 139.42 -89.31 32.65
CA GLU A 734 139.97 -90.44 33.38
C GLU A 734 141.49 -90.45 33.19
N ASN A 735 142.25 -89.99 34.20
CA ASN A 735 143.57 -90.51 34.64
C ASN A 735 144.25 -89.51 35.58
N GLY A 736 144.12 -89.78 36.89
CA GLY A 736 144.74 -89.06 38.00
C GLY A 736 143.90 -89.18 39.26
#